data_AF-A0A8C8E095-F1
#
_entry.id   AF-A0A8C8E095-F1
#
_cell.length_a   1.000
_cell.length_b   1.000
_cell.length_c   1.000
_cell.angle_alpha   90.00
_cell.angle_beta   90.00
_cell.angle_gamma   90.00
#
_symmetry.space_group_name_H-M   'P 1'
#
loop_
_entity.id
_entity.type
_entity.pdbx_description
1 polymer ?
#
loop_
_entity_poly.entity_id
_entity_poly.type
_entity_poly.pdbx_seq_one_letter_code
_entity_poly.pdbx_strand_id
1 'polypeptide(L)'
;MGLHPLEFSECYLDSPSFREKIKAHEAELDKTNRFIKELYKDGKNLINATKQLGMAQRKFAQCLGEFQFEYIGDAKTDDERCIGKSLCSPFLHPTVFSFPFFILFFFQAERKKYEKETEKYYSSLEKLLNMSAKKKEPQLQEADIQVETMRQHFQEESLDYVCKLQEIQERKKFECVEPILAFFQTVFTFYHQGYELAKDFEYYKRALQISIQNTRGRFEGARSEVYELMKRTKQAPQEYRQTSSISCEGYLYVQEKRPPPFGSSWVKRYCTFVKEQKILHMVTFDHRSGGKIGETESVTLKSCLRKTTDTLDRRFCLELDITDRPGTVFTVQALSEDDFKFWMQAMGGKEPVSQFLQCRINDQGLYRIGGVSSKVQKLLSLMIDEKSKEVDLSASEDWDIKTITSALKLYLSPESRIQAVHCLIHKLPERNRQVLGLLMKHLANVAAHSKQNLMTVANLGVVFGPTLMRPQEETVAAIMDLKFQNIVVEILMEHHEKIFTDAPGLSSPASDALVASAPTRQSKKVSRQSRPLAVYNPQVLDIQNGKRLGMCNLFRMGSEFILNVCVATQQISVLGIKFSYLAFIVTGRKAKAVYPCEAEHDSELSFQAGAIFNAVIQSREPGWLEGELEGKRGLIPENYVEML
;
A
#
# COMPACT_ATOMS: atom_id res chain seq x y z
N MET A 1 52.53 26.02 -26.95
CA MET A 1 53.86 26.02 -27.58
C MET A 1 54.59 24.76 -27.16
N GLY A 2 55.26 24.08 -28.08
CA GLY A 2 56.08 22.90 -27.76
C GLY A 2 57.42 23.27 -27.12
N LEU A 3 58.07 22.31 -26.46
CA LEU A 3 59.43 22.48 -25.96
C LEU A 3 60.41 22.47 -27.14
N HIS A 4 61.45 23.30 -27.08
CA HIS A 4 62.52 23.28 -28.08
C HIS A 4 63.33 21.98 -27.99
N PRO A 5 63.79 21.43 -29.12
CA PRO A 5 64.65 20.25 -29.12
C PRO A 5 65.97 20.55 -28.41
N LEU A 6 66.53 19.52 -27.76
CA LEU A 6 67.86 19.57 -27.14
C LEU A 6 68.85 18.96 -28.13
N GLU A 7 69.79 19.75 -28.63
CA GLU A 7 70.83 19.25 -29.52
C GLU A 7 72.07 18.81 -28.72
N PHE A 8 72.62 17.65 -29.05
CA PHE A 8 73.82 17.13 -28.38
C PHE A 8 75.05 18.03 -28.55
N SER A 9 75.14 18.74 -29.68
CA SER A 9 76.19 19.73 -29.96
C SER A 9 76.25 20.84 -28.89
N GLU A 10 75.11 21.23 -28.34
CA GLU A 10 75.01 22.29 -27.33
C GLU A 10 75.57 21.86 -25.97
N CYS A 11 75.72 20.54 -25.70
CA CYS A 11 76.34 20.04 -24.47
C CYS A 11 77.80 20.46 -24.34
N TYR A 12 78.52 20.59 -25.47
CA TYR A 12 79.92 21.03 -25.47
C TYR A 12 80.06 22.54 -25.24
N LEU A 13 79.07 23.32 -25.71
CA LEU A 13 79.03 24.78 -25.57
C LEU A 13 78.53 25.23 -24.19
N ASP A 14 77.66 24.41 -23.58
CA ASP A 14 77.03 24.64 -22.29
C ASP A 14 76.48 26.07 -22.12
N SER A 15 75.77 26.55 -23.15
CA SER A 15 75.32 27.94 -23.21
C SER A 15 74.18 28.22 -22.22
N PRO A 16 74.01 29.47 -21.76
CA PRO A 16 72.87 29.85 -20.92
C PRO A 16 71.52 29.52 -21.55
N SER A 17 71.38 29.69 -22.87
CA SER A 17 70.15 29.36 -23.61
C SER A 17 69.89 27.86 -23.66
N PHE A 18 70.93 27.02 -23.75
CA PHE A 18 70.82 25.58 -23.65
C PHE A 18 70.38 25.14 -22.24
N ARG A 19 70.95 25.73 -21.19
CA ARG A 19 70.52 25.49 -19.80
C ARG A 19 69.07 25.90 -19.55
N GLU A 20 68.61 26.99 -20.14
CA GLU A 20 67.19 27.37 -20.09
C GLU A 20 66.29 26.33 -20.77
N LYS A 21 66.72 25.80 -21.93
CA LYS A 21 66.01 24.69 -22.59
C LYS A 21 65.93 23.45 -21.70
N ILE A 22 67.03 23.01 -21.09
CA ILE A 22 67.03 21.88 -20.14
C ILE A 22 66.05 22.15 -18.99
N LYS A 23 66.11 23.32 -18.35
CA LYS A 23 65.21 23.69 -17.25
C LYS A 23 63.73 23.67 -17.68
N ALA A 24 63.42 24.07 -18.91
CA ALA A 24 62.06 24.01 -19.43
C ALA A 24 61.56 22.56 -19.57
N HIS A 25 62.41 21.64 -20.04
CA HIS A 25 62.12 20.20 -20.08
C HIS A 25 61.93 19.60 -18.68
N GLU A 26 62.80 19.95 -17.73
CA GLU A 26 62.69 19.50 -16.34
C GLU A 26 61.41 20.02 -15.65
N ALA A 27 61.08 21.29 -15.86
CA ALA A 27 59.89 21.91 -15.27
C ALA A 27 58.59 21.27 -15.78
N GLU A 28 58.57 20.86 -17.06
CA GLU A 28 57.45 20.12 -17.63
C GLU A 28 57.33 18.72 -17.01
N LEU A 29 58.43 17.97 -16.85
CA LEU A 29 58.43 16.67 -16.18
C LEU A 29 57.98 16.79 -14.72
N ASP A 30 58.42 17.82 -13.99
CA ASP A 30 57.99 18.08 -12.62
C ASP A 30 56.49 18.40 -12.54
N LYS A 31 55.95 19.14 -13.51
CA LYS A 31 54.50 19.40 -13.60
C LYS A 31 53.72 18.11 -13.84
N THR A 32 54.18 17.28 -14.77
CA THR A 32 53.58 15.99 -15.10
C THR A 32 53.64 15.03 -13.90
N ASN A 33 54.75 14.98 -13.17
CA ASN A 33 54.90 14.17 -11.95
C ASN A 33 53.94 14.61 -10.84
N ARG A 34 53.76 15.92 -10.62
CA ARG A 34 52.78 16.44 -9.65
C ARG A 34 51.36 16.00 -10.02
N PHE A 35 50.98 16.18 -11.28
CA PHE A 35 49.67 15.77 -11.78
C PHE A 35 49.43 14.26 -11.59
N ILE A 36 50.41 13.42 -11.91
CA ILE A 36 50.28 11.96 -11.74
C ILE A 36 50.15 11.57 -10.27
N LYS A 37 50.88 12.23 -9.36
CA LYS A 37 50.75 12.00 -7.91
C LYS A 37 49.36 12.36 -7.39
N GLU A 38 48.79 13.46 -7.85
CA GLU A 38 47.41 13.86 -7.52
C GLU A 38 46.41 12.85 -8.08
N LEU A 39 46.54 12.49 -9.35
CA LEU A 39 45.68 11.49 -9.99
C LEU A 39 45.73 10.13 -9.27
N TYR A 40 46.93 9.71 -8.85
CA TYR A 40 47.11 8.50 -8.06
C TYR A 40 46.41 8.58 -6.71
N LYS A 41 46.53 9.71 -6.01
CA LYS A 41 45.86 9.96 -4.72
C LYS A 41 44.34 9.87 -4.89
N ASP A 42 43.79 10.50 -5.92
CA ASP A 42 42.36 10.50 -6.19
C ASP A 42 41.86 9.11 -6.62
N GLY A 43 42.63 8.41 -7.46
CA GLY A 43 42.36 7.01 -7.80
C GLY A 43 42.31 6.10 -6.56
N LYS A 44 43.25 6.25 -5.62
CA LYS A 44 43.25 5.51 -4.35
C LYS A 44 42.03 5.83 -3.48
N ASN A 45 41.62 7.10 -3.43
CA ASN A 45 40.40 7.52 -2.71
C ASN A 45 39.16 6.87 -3.31
N LEU A 46 39.06 6.83 -4.65
CA LEU A 46 37.95 6.17 -5.34
C LEU A 46 37.91 4.67 -5.03
N ILE A 47 39.06 3.97 -5.09
CA ILE A 47 39.15 2.54 -4.75
C ILE A 47 38.67 2.29 -3.31
N ASN A 48 39.09 3.13 -2.37
CA ASN A 48 38.66 3.02 -0.98
C ASN A 48 37.15 3.25 -0.83
N ALA A 49 36.57 4.24 -1.50
CA ALA A 49 35.13 4.48 -1.50
C ALA A 49 34.35 3.26 -2.06
N THR A 50 34.83 2.67 -3.16
CA THR A 50 34.24 1.45 -3.73
C THR A 50 34.32 0.26 -2.76
N LYS A 51 35.42 0.10 -2.02
CA LYS A 51 35.53 -0.93 -0.97
C LYS A 51 34.51 -0.71 0.14
N GLN A 52 34.32 0.54 0.59
CA GLN A 52 33.32 0.88 1.61
C GLN A 52 31.90 0.60 1.13
N LEU A 53 31.58 0.96 -0.12
CA LEU A 53 30.30 0.61 -0.75
C LEU A 53 30.07 -0.91 -0.73
N GLY A 54 31.07 -1.69 -1.15
CA GLY A 54 30.96 -3.15 -1.16
C GLY A 54 30.80 -3.77 0.24
N MET A 55 31.38 -3.19 1.28
CA MET A 55 31.13 -3.63 2.66
C MET A 55 29.71 -3.29 3.13
N ALA A 56 29.25 -2.08 2.84
CA ALA A 56 27.89 -1.64 3.18
C ALA A 56 26.82 -2.50 2.48
N GLN A 57 27.01 -2.81 1.20
CA GLN A 57 26.15 -3.70 0.43
C GLN A 57 26.07 -5.09 1.06
N ARG A 58 27.20 -5.70 1.43
CA ARG A 58 27.22 -7.02 2.10
C ARG A 58 26.51 -7.00 3.45
N LYS A 59 26.73 -5.97 4.26
CA LYS A 59 26.05 -5.82 5.55
C LYS A 59 24.54 -5.67 5.37
N PHE A 60 24.10 -4.89 4.39
CA PHE A 60 22.69 -4.74 4.07
C PHE A 60 22.06 -6.06 3.60
N ALA A 61 22.77 -6.81 2.74
CA ALA A 61 22.36 -8.14 2.30
C ALA A 61 22.13 -9.09 3.48
N GLN A 62 23.06 -9.08 4.46
CA GLN A 62 22.94 -9.90 5.66
C GLN A 62 21.68 -9.53 6.47
N CYS A 63 21.43 -8.24 6.67
CA CYS A 63 20.23 -7.78 7.40
C CYS A 63 18.94 -8.22 6.72
N LEU A 64 18.89 -8.18 5.38
CA LEU A 64 17.76 -8.69 4.61
C LEU A 64 17.66 -10.22 4.66
N GLY A 65 18.81 -10.91 4.73
CA GLY A 65 18.92 -12.36 4.91
C GLY A 65 18.28 -12.86 6.20
N GLU A 66 18.43 -12.10 7.28
CA GLU A 66 17.89 -12.40 8.61
C GLU A 66 16.42 -11.95 8.78
N PHE A 67 15.89 -11.15 7.85
CA PHE A 67 14.54 -10.62 7.95
C PHE A 67 13.47 -11.70 7.74
N GLN A 68 12.57 -11.84 8.72
CA GLN A 68 11.42 -12.74 8.63
C GLN A 68 10.13 -12.01 9.02
N PHE A 69 9.09 -12.18 8.21
CA PHE A 69 7.74 -11.78 8.59
C PHE A 69 7.22 -12.66 9.73
N GLU A 70 6.76 -12.04 10.82
CA GLU A 70 5.79 -12.63 11.74
C GLU A 70 4.41 -12.62 11.08
N TYR A 71 3.65 -13.70 11.21
CA TYR A 71 2.35 -13.88 10.54
C TYR A 71 1.30 -14.36 11.55
N ILE A 72 0.04 -14.00 11.26
CA ILE A 72 -1.11 -14.35 12.10
C ILE A 72 -1.76 -15.61 11.51
N GLY A 73 -1.88 -16.67 12.31
CA GLY A 73 -2.42 -17.98 11.90
C GLY A 73 -1.36 -19.09 11.82
N ASP A 74 -1.74 -20.26 11.28
CA ASP A 74 -0.91 -21.47 11.35
C ASP A 74 0.17 -21.57 10.26
N ALA A 75 0.06 -20.82 9.15
CA ALA A 75 1.04 -20.86 8.05
C ALA A 75 1.15 -19.53 7.26
N LYS A 76 2.34 -19.27 6.70
CA LYS A 76 2.58 -18.19 5.72
C LYS A 76 1.91 -18.51 4.38
N THR A 77 1.34 -17.49 3.76
CA THR A 77 0.89 -17.58 2.37
C THR A 77 2.08 -17.72 1.41
N ASP A 78 1.84 -18.28 0.22
CA ASP A 78 2.90 -18.47 -0.79
C ASP A 78 3.52 -17.13 -1.25
N ASP A 79 2.72 -16.08 -1.32
CA ASP A 79 3.18 -14.72 -1.63
C ASP A 79 4.07 -14.15 -0.52
N GLU A 80 3.73 -14.32 0.75
CA GLU A 80 4.59 -13.89 1.87
C GLU A 80 5.91 -14.66 1.91
N ARG A 81 5.88 -15.95 1.56
CA ARG A 81 7.09 -16.77 1.42
C ARG A 81 7.93 -16.30 0.24
N CYS A 82 7.29 -15.95 -0.88
CA CYS A 82 7.94 -15.41 -2.07
C CYS A 82 8.60 -14.06 -1.78
N ILE A 83 7.89 -13.13 -1.14
CA ILE A 83 8.40 -11.82 -0.73
C ILE A 83 9.56 -11.97 0.27
N GLY A 84 9.42 -12.83 1.28
CA GLY A 84 10.47 -13.07 2.28
C GLY A 84 11.75 -13.66 1.70
N LYS A 85 11.63 -14.73 0.89
CA LYS A 85 12.76 -15.28 0.13
C LYS A 85 13.35 -14.25 -0.83
N SER A 86 12.55 -13.28 -1.26
CA SER A 86 12.99 -12.31 -2.23
C SER A 86 13.98 -11.28 -1.69
N LEU A 87 13.97 -11.09 -0.37
CA LEU A 87 14.85 -10.17 0.32
C LEU A 87 16.21 -10.81 0.63
N CYS A 88 16.28 -12.14 0.77
CA CYS A 88 17.49 -12.90 1.14
C CYS A 88 18.43 -13.26 -0.04
N SER A 89 18.21 -12.72 -1.25
CA SER A 89 18.84 -13.27 -2.46
C SER A 89 20.36 -12.98 -2.55
N PRO A 90 21.19 -13.90 -3.11
CA PRO A 90 22.67 -13.84 -3.05
C PRO A 90 23.35 -12.72 -3.87
N PHE A 91 22.59 -11.87 -4.55
CA PHE A 91 23.07 -10.96 -5.61
C PHE A 91 23.87 -9.74 -5.12
N LEU A 92 24.20 -9.66 -3.82
CA LEU A 92 24.95 -8.56 -3.21
C LEU A 92 26.43 -8.90 -2.98
N HIS A 93 27.04 -9.72 -3.85
CA HIS A 93 28.49 -9.92 -3.84
C HIS A 93 29.18 -8.86 -4.72
N PRO A 94 29.87 -7.86 -4.12
CA PRO A 94 30.60 -6.87 -4.89
C PRO A 94 31.88 -7.48 -5.47
N THR A 95 32.09 -7.30 -6.77
CA THR A 95 33.39 -7.53 -7.41
C THR A 95 34.44 -6.57 -6.83
N VAL A 96 35.52 -7.12 -6.30
CA VAL A 96 36.57 -6.34 -5.64
C VAL A 96 37.50 -5.75 -6.69
N PHE A 97 37.59 -4.42 -6.69
CA PHE A 97 38.50 -3.64 -7.51
C PHE A 97 39.94 -3.79 -6.97
N SER A 98 40.88 -4.27 -7.79
CA SER A 98 42.31 -4.32 -7.45
C SER A 98 43.12 -3.73 -8.60
N PHE A 99 44.04 -2.82 -8.27
CA PHE A 99 44.85 -2.08 -9.23
C PHE A 99 46.31 -2.01 -8.77
N PRO A 100 47.26 -2.38 -9.63
CA PRO A 100 48.66 -2.05 -9.44
C PRO A 100 48.97 -0.67 -10.04
N PHE A 101 49.78 0.13 -9.33
CA PHE A 101 50.36 1.36 -9.85
C PHE A 101 51.87 1.31 -9.61
N PHE A 102 52.64 1.45 -10.69
CA PHE A 102 54.07 1.74 -10.76
C PHE A 102 54.13 2.80 -11.88
N ILE A 103 54.74 3.98 -11.77
CA ILE A 103 56.16 4.31 -11.76
C ILE A 103 56.21 5.85 -11.62
N LEU A 104 57.21 6.42 -10.91
CA LEU A 104 57.84 7.73 -11.25
C LEU A 104 59.10 8.07 -10.42
N PHE A 105 59.82 7.06 -9.93
CA PHE A 105 60.96 7.27 -9.02
C PHE A 105 62.28 7.59 -9.76
N PHE A 106 62.37 7.33 -11.08
CA PHE A 106 63.65 7.34 -11.82
C PHE A 106 64.17 8.74 -12.20
N PHE A 107 63.30 9.69 -12.58
CA PHE A 107 63.73 11.01 -13.09
C PHE A 107 64.50 11.85 -12.06
N GLN A 108 64.07 11.87 -10.79
CA GLN A 108 64.70 12.68 -9.75
C GLN A 108 66.12 12.21 -9.40
N ALA A 109 66.46 10.95 -9.64
CA ALA A 109 67.79 10.42 -9.37
C ALA A 109 68.80 10.93 -10.40
N GLU A 110 68.44 10.90 -11.68
CA GLU A 110 69.32 11.33 -12.77
C GLU A 110 69.58 12.84 -12.75
N ARG A 111 68.56 13.66 -12.46
CA ARG A 111 68.76 15.12 -12.32
C ARG A 111 69.77 15.44 -11.21
N LYS A 112 69.65 14.79 -10.05
CA LYS A 112 70.58 14.99 -8.93
C LYS A 112 72.01 14.54 -9.28
N LYS A 113 72.16 13.47 -10.06
CA LYS A 113 73.47 13.02 -10.56
C LYS A 113 74.11 14.10 -11.42
N TYR A 114 73.36 14.64 -12.39
CA TYR A 114 73.84 15.67 -13.30
C TYR A 114 74.17 16.99 -12.59
N GLU A 115 73.33 17.44 -11.66
CA GLU A 115 73.60 18.63 -10.82
C GLU A 115 74.91 18.48 -10.03
N LYS A 116 75.15 17.29 -9.47
CA LYS A 116 76.38 16.99 -8.70
C LYS A 116 77.64 17.01 -9.57
N GLU A 117 77.60 16.43 -10.76
CA GLU A 117 78.75 16.47 -11.68
C GLU A 117 78.99 17.88 -12.24
N THR A 118 77.91 18.64 -12.49
CA THR A 118 78.00 20.07 -12.85
C THR A 118 78.72 20.87 -11.76
N GLU A 119 78.31 20.71 -10.49
CA GLU A 119 78.92 21.43 -9.36
C GLU A 119 80.40 21.08 -9.17
N LYS A 120 80.76 19.79 -9.30
CA LYS A 120 82.15 19.32 -9.20
C LYS A 120 83.04 19.95 -10.27
N TYR A 121 82.59 19.99 -11.52
CA TYR A 121 83.38 20.55 -12.62
C TYR A 121 83.63 22.04 -12.41
N TYR A 122 82.58 22.84 -12.19
CA TYR A 122 82.73 24.28 -12.01
C TYR A 122 83.53 24.66 -10.76
N SER A 123 83.36 23.90 -9.66
CA SER A 123 84.17 24.11 -8.45
C SER A 123 85.66 23.87 -8.69
N SER A 124 86.02 22.89 -9.51
CA SER A 124 87.42 22.60 -9.84
C SER A 124 87.98 23.60 -10.85
N LEU A 125 87.17 24.03 -11.82
CA LEU A 125 87.54 25.10 -12.76
C LEU A 125 87.81 26.41 -12.02
N GLU A 126 86.94 26.81 -11.09
CA GLU A 126 87.13 28.01 -10.28
C GLU A 126 88.39 27.93 -9.40
N LYS A 127 88.71 26.76 -8.85
CA LYS A 127 89.97 26.54 -8.12
C LYS A 127 91.19 26.73 -9.01
N LEU A 128 91.17 26.22 -10.25
CA LEU A 128 92.24 26.42 -11.22
C LEU A 128 92.42 27.90 -11.56
N LEU A 129 91.33 28.57 -11.92
CA LEU A 129 91.34 30.00 -12.32
C LEU A 129 91.81 30.92 -11.19
N ASN A 130 91.55 30.56 -9.93
CA ASN A 130 92.00 31.32 -8.75
C ASN A 130 93.43 30.99 -8.31
N MET A 131 94.13 30.05 -8.96
CA MET A 131 95.53 29.78 -8.63
C MET A 131 96.45 30.95 -9.05
N SER A 132 97.43 31.27 -8.21
CA SER A 132 98.42 32.30 -8.54
C SER A 132 99.28 31.87 -9.72
N ALA A 133 99.42 32.74 -10.72
CA ALA A 133 100.37 32.58 -11.83
C ALA A 133 101.85 32.50 -11.39
N LYS A 134 102.16 32.74 -10.11
CA LYS A 134 103.52 32.60 -9.54
C LYS A 134 103.84 31.17 -9.06
N LYS A 135 102.89 30.22 -9.16
CA LYS A 135 103.14 28.81 -8.81
C LYS A 135 104.15 28.16 -9.76
N LYS A 136 104.77 27.06 -9.31
CA LYS A 136 105.71 26.29 -10.13
C LYS A 136 104.97 25.66 -11.33
N GLU A 137 105.56 25.76 -12.52
CA GLU A 137 105.06 25.20 -13.78
C GLU A 137 104.44 23.78 -13.68
N PRO A 138 105.09 22.77 -13.04
CA PRO A 138 104.49 21.43 -12.94
C PRO A 138 103.18 21.38 -12.12
N GLN A 139 103.01 22.28 -11.14
CA GLN A 139 101.77 22.34 -10.34
C GLN A 139 100.62 23.01 -11.11
N LEU A 140 100.94 23.89 -12.05
CA LEU A 140 99.96 24.50 -12.96
C LEU A 140 99.51 23.47 -13.99
N GLN A 141 100.46 22.76 -14.61
CA GLN A 141 100.17 21.70 -15.59
C GLN A 141 99.35 20.55 -14.98
N GLU A 142 99.63 20.14 -13.74
CA GLU A 142 98.83 19.10 -13.05
C GLU A 142 97.38 19.54 -12.83
N ALA A 143 97.17 20.81 -12.45
CA ALA A 143 95.83 21.37 -12.26
C ALA A 143 95.09 21.54 -13.60
N ASP A 144 95.78 21.92 -14.68
CA ASP A 144 95.22 22.01 -16.04
C ASP A 144 94.74 20.64 -16.54
N ILE A 145 95.58 19.60 -16.39
CA ILE A 145 95.23 18.22 -16.78
C ILE A 145 94.03 17.73 -15.96
N GLN A 146 93.97 18.05 -14.67
CA GLN A 146 92.86 17.67 -13.79
C GLN A 146 91.54 18.31 -14.24
N VAL A 147 91.54 19.62 -14.55
CA VAL A 147 90.33 20.32 -15.01
C VAL A 147 89.91 19.84 -16.39
N GLU A 148 90.84 19.60 -17.32
CA GLU A 148 90.51 19.08 -18.65
C GLU A 148 89.91 17.66 -18.57
N THR A 149 90.43 16.81 -17.68
CA THR A 149 89.84 15.48 -17.42
C THR A 149 88.41 15.62 -16.87
N MET A 150 88.19 16.53 -15.92
CA MET A 150 86.85 16.80 -15.37
C MET A 150 85.91 17.40 -16.43
N ARG A 151 86.41 18.21 -17.34
CA ARG A 151 85.64 18.81 -18.44
C ARG A 151 85.14 17.73 -19.40
N GLN A 152 86.00 16.81 -19.80
CA GLN A 152 85.63 15.68 -20.66
C GLN A 152 84.56 14.81 -19.99
N HIS A 153 84.77 14.47 -18.72
CA HIS A 153 83.79 13.70 -17.95
C HIS A 153 82.44 14.43 -17.83
N PHE A 154 82.45 15.74 -17.53
CA PHE A 154 81.23 16.54 -17.47
C PHE A 154 80.50 16.59 -18.82
N GLN A 155 81.22 16.69 -19.93
CA GLN A 155 80.64 16.68 -21.28
C GLN A 155 79.98 15.33 -21.60
N GLU A 156 80.62 14.22 -21.26
CA GLU A 156 80.03 12.87 -21.39
C GLU A 156 78.76 12.74 -20.55
N GLU A 157 78.81 13.12 -19.27
CA GLU A 157 77.64 13.11 -18.38
C GLU A 157 76.52 14.04 -18.86
N SER A 158 76.85 15.16 -19.50
CA SER A 158 75.86 16.05 -20.11
C SER A 158 75.18 15.44 -21.33
N LEU A 159 75.92 14.72 -22.17
CA LEU A 159 75.35 13.99 -23.32
C LEU A 159 74.41 12.88 -22.83
N ASP A 160 74.85 12.09 -21.86
CA ASP A 160 74.06 11.03 -21.24
C ASP A 160 72.79 11.59 -20.60
N TYR A 161 72.91 12.71 -19.86
CA TYR A 161 71.76 13.35 -19.23
C TYR A 161 70.74 13.85 -20.26
N VAL A 162 71.18 14.52 -21.34
CA VAL A 162 70.27 14.97 -22.41
C VAL A 162 69.60 13.78 -23.10
N CYS A 163 70.34 12.72 -23.39
CA CYS A 163 69.80 11.49 -23.96
C CYS A 163 68.71 10.90 -23.04
N LYS A 164 69.01 10.80 -21.75
CA LYS A 164 68.07 10.30 -20.74
C LYS A 164 66.84 11.17 -20.59
N LEU A 165 67.01 12.49 -20.61
CA LEU A 165 65.91 13.45 -20.51
C LEU A 165 64.95 13.30 -21.70
N GLN A 166 65.48 13.17 -22.92
CA GLN A 166 64.68 12.89 -24.11
C GLN A 166 63.99 11.51 -24.03
N GLU A 167 64.70 10.48 -23.57
CA GLU A 167 64.13 9.14 -23.38
C GLU A 167 62.93 9.17 -22.40
N ILE A 168 63.05 9.88 -21.27
CA ILE A 168 61.97 10.03 -20.29
C ILE A 168 60.78 10.79 -20.89
N GLN A 169 61.06 11.83 -21.70
CA GLN A 169 60.04 12.61 -22.42
C GLN A 169 59.25 11.77 -23.45
N GLU A 170 59.87 10.77 -24.06
CA GLU A 170 59.17 9.82 -24.93
C GLU A 170 58.43 8.75 -24.12
N ARG A 171 59.07 8.17 -23.11
CA ARG A 171 58.48 7.13 -22.24
C ARG A 171 57.22 7.58 -21.54
N LYS A 172 57.16 8.83 -21.03
CA LYS A 172 55.97 9.36 -20.35
C LYS A 172 54.71 9.29 -21.21
N LYS A 173 54.83 9.32 -22.55
CA LYS A 173 53.69 9.33 -23.47
C LYS A 173 52.88 8.02 -23.40
N PHE A 174 53.52 6.92 -23.02
CA PHE A 174 52.84 5.63 -22.86
C PHE A 174 52.87 5.13 -21.40
N GLU A 175 54.00 5.23 -20.69
CA GLU A 175 54.11 4.71 -19.31
C GLU A 175 53.14 5.41 -18.33
N CYS A 176 52.74 6.66 -18.60
CA CYS A 176 51.74 7.37 -17.78
C CYS A 176 50.30 7.13 -18.25
N VAL A 177 50.11 6.83 -19.53
CA VAL A 177 48.78 6.69 -20.15
C VAL A 177 48.24 5.27 -19.98
N GLU A 178 49.09 4.25 -20.04
CA GLU A 178 48.70 2.84 -19.87
C GLU A 178 47.97 2.57 -18.53
N PRO A 179 48.45 3.05 -17.36
CA PRO A 179 47.72 2.87 -16.10
C PRO A 179 46.35 3.57 -16.09
N ILE A 180 46.24 4.73 -16.75
CA ILE A 180 44.98 5.48 -16.86
C ILE A 180 43.99 4.72 -17.75
N LEU A 181 44.47 4.18 -18.88
CA LEU A 181 43.66 3.34 -19.75
C LEU A 181 43.15 2.08 -19.03
N ALA A 182 44.04 1.38 -18.31
CA ALA A 182 43.67 0.23 -17.51
C ALA A 182 42.63 0.59 -16.42
N PHE A 183 42.77 1.77 -15.82
CA PHE A 183 41.80 2.32 -14.87
C PHE A 183 40.41 2.45 -15.50
N PHE A 184 40.29 3.16 -16.63
CA PHE A 184 39.02 3.34 -17.31
C PHE A 184 38.43 2.02 -17.80
N GLN A 185 39.25 1.11 -18.32
CA GLN A 185 38.79 -0.20 -18.77
C GLN A 185 38.10 -0.96 -17.63
N THR A 186 38.70 -0.99 -16.44
CA THR A 186 38.09 -1.71 -15.30
C THR A 186 36.84 -1.01 -14.79
N VAL A 187 36.79 0.33 -14.81
CA VAL A 187 35.57 1.08 -14.46
C VAL A 187 34.44 0.73 -15.44
N PHE A 188 34.70 0.70 -16.75
CA PHE A 188 33.68 0.34 -17.74
C PHE A 188 33.24 -1.12 -17.63
N THR A 189 34.17 -2.05 -17.42
CA THR A 189 33.82 -3.46 -17.18
C THR A 189 32.93 -3.60 -15.94
N PHE A 190 33.23 -2.88 -14.85
CA PHE A 190 32.41 -2.88 -13.65
C PHE A 190 30.97 -2.39 -13.91
N TYR A 191 30.81 -1.26 -14.60
CA TYR A 191 29.47 -0.75 -14.92
C TYR A 191 28.71 -1.66 -15.88
N HIS A 192 29.38 -2.26 -16.85
CA HIS A 192 28.76 -3.25 -17.73
C HIS A 192 28.29 -4.47 -16.95
N GLN A 193 29.12 -5.03 -16.05
CA GLN A 193 28.72 -6.15 -15.20
C GLN A 193 27.52 -5.79 -14.33
N GLY A 194 27.51 -4.58 -13.75
CA GLY A 194 26.37 -4.08 -12.98
C GLY A 194 25.09 -3.94 -13.81
N TYR A 195 25.20 -3.52 -15.08
CA TYR A 195 24.05 -3.43 -15.99
C TYR A 195 23.46 -4.81 -16.31
N GLU A 196 24.29 -5.79 -16.68
CA GLU A 196 23.81 -7.15 -16.98
C GLU A 196 23.15 -7.78 -15.75
N LEU A 197 23.77 -7.63 -14.56
CA LEU A 197 23.18 -8.11 -13.31
C LEU A 197 21.82 -7.47 -13.00
N ALA A 198 21.69 -6.15 -13.24
CA ALA A 198 20.43 -5.44 -13.04
C ALA A 198 19.35 -5.88 -14.04
N LYS A 199 19.73 -6.20 -15.28
CA LYS A 199 18.85 -6.74 -16.30
C LYS A 199 18.34 -8.13 -15.91
N ASP A 200 19.23 -9.02 -15.45
CA ASP A 200 18.85 -10.35 -14.96
C ASP A 200 17.88 -10.27 -13.77
N PHE A 201 18.02 -9.25 -12.92
CA PHE A 201 17.13 -9.01 -11.79
C PHE A 201 15.72 -8.52 -12.19
N GLU A 202 15.52 -8.05 -13.42
CA GLU A 202 14.27 -7.39 -13.82
C GLU A 202 13.06 -8.34 -13.79
N TYR A 203 13.24 -9.60 -14.19
CA TYR A 203 12.19 -10.62 -14.13
C TYR A 203 11.67 -10.80 -12.70
N TYR A 204 12.61 -10.94 -11.77
CA TYR A 204 12.32 -11.12 -10.37
C TYR A 204 11.65 -9.90 -9.73
N LYS A 205 12.15 -8.70 -10.04
CA LYS A 205 11.53 -7.44 -9.61
C LYS A 205 10.06 -7.37 -10.05
N ARG A 206 9.76 -7.75 -11.29
CA ARG A 206 8.39 -7.75 -11.82
C ARG A 206 7.52 -8.78 -11.10
N ALA A 207 8.02 -9.99 -10.87
CA ALA A 207 7.32 -11.02 -10.10
C ALA A 207 7.00 -10.55 -8.67
N LEU A 208 7.97 -9.95 -7.98
CA LEU A 208 7.81 -9.39 -6.64
C LEU A 208 6.76 -8.27 -6.61
N GLN A 209 6.76 -7.37 -7.60
CA GLN A 209 5.76 -6.31 -7.72
C GLN A 209 4.34 -6.87 -7.86
N ILE A 210 4.16 -7.93 -8.65
CA ILE A 210 2.86 -8.60 -8.81
C ILE A 210 2.42 -9.22 -7.47
N SER A 211 3.31 -9.96 -6.79
CA SER A 211 3.00 -10.60 -5.50
C SER A 211 2.61 -9.59 -4.42
N ILE A 212 3.28 -8.43 -4.36
CA ILE A 212 2.92 -7.32 -3.47
C ILE A 212 1.53 -6.78 -3.81
N GLN A 213 1.23 -6.58 -5.09
CA GLN A 213 -0.07 -6.06 -5.52
C GLN A 213 -1.21 -7.04 -5.23
N ASN A 214 -1.00 -8.34 -5.42
CA ASN A 214 -1.94 -9.39 -5.07
C ASN A 214 -2.21 -9.41 -3.56
N THR A 215 -1.16 -9.28 -2.75
CA THR A 215 -1.27 -9.22 -1.29
C THR A 215 -2.06 -8.01 -0.82
N ARG A 216 -1.85 -6.82 -1.44
CA ARG A 216 -2.69 -5.64 -1.19
C ARG A 216 -4.15 -5.86 -1.55
N GLY A 217 -4.42 -6.46 -2.72
CA GLY A 217 -5.78 -6.77 -3.15
C GLY A 217 -6.49 -7.72 -2.17
N ARG A 218 -5.83 -8.78 -1.72
CA ARG A 218 -6.37 -9.68 -0.69
C ARG A 218 -6.65 -8.97 0.64
N PHE A 219 -5.74 -8.09 1.07
CA PHE A 219 -5.96 -7.29 2.28
C PHE A 219 -7.19 -6.39 2.15
N GLU A 220 -7.35 -5.69 1.02
CA GLU A 220 -8.51 -4.82 0.80
C GLU A 220 -9.83 -5.61 0.80
N GLY A 221 -9.84 -6.79 0.18
CA GLY A 221 -10.97 -7.73 0.21
C GLY A 221 -11.30 -8.18 1.63
N ALA A 222 -10.33 -8.75 2.34
CA ALA A 222 -10.49 -9.22 3.72
C ALA A 222 -10.91 -8.09 4.67
N ARG A 223 -10.37 -6.88 4.49
CA ARG A 223 -10.78 -5.69 5.25
C ARG A 223 -12.25 -5.39 5.03
N SER A 224 -12.73 -5.40 3.78
CA SER A 224 -14.14 -5.17 3.47
C SER A 224 -15.06 -6.20 4.13
N GLU A 225 -14.68 -7.48 4.08
CA GLU A 225 -15.42 -8.57 4.74
C GLU A 225 -15.48 -8.39 6.26
N VAL A 226 -14.36 -8.03 6.90
CA VAL A 226 -14.31 -7.76 8.34
C VAL A 226 -15.20 -6.56 8.72
N TYR A 227 -15.22 -5.50 7.90
CA TYR A 227 -16.11 -4.36 8.14
C TYR A 227 -17.59 -4.74 8.01
N GLU A 228 -17.95 -5.54 7.02
CA GLU A 228 -19.32 -6.03 6.86
C GLU A 228 -19.71 -6.98 8.00
N LEU A 229 -18.82 -7.88 8.42
CA LEU A 229 -19.03 -8.73 9.60
C LEU A 229 -19.25 -7.88 10.85
N MET A 230 -18.39 -6.90 11.11
CA MET A 230 -18.55 -5.98 12.24
C MET A 230 -19.91 -5.25 12.18
N LYS A 231 -20.33 -4.79 10.99
CA LYS A 231 -21.61 -4.11 10.80
C LYS A 231 -22.79 -5.03 11.11
N ARG A 232 -22.78 -6.27 10.59
CA ARG A 232 -23.80 -7.29 10.89
C ARG A 232 -23.85 -7.62 12.37
N THR A 233 -22.69 -7.84 13.01
CA THR A 233 -22.61 -8.10 14.45
C THR A 233 -23.15 -6.95 15.30
N LYS A 234 -22.96 -5.70 14.88
CA LYS A 234 -23.56 -4.53 15.55
C LYS A 234 -25.08 -4.44 15.41
N GLN A 235 -25.64 -4.93 14.30
CA GLN A 235 -27.08 -4.84 14.03
C GLN A 235 -27.89 -5.91 14.77
N ALA A 236 -27.32 -7.09 15.03
CA ALA A 236 -28.00 -8.20 15.70
C ALA A 236 -27.21 -8.74 16.91
N PRO A 237 -26.93 -7.91 17.95
CA PRO A 237 -26.09 -8.32 19.08
C PRO A 237 -26.66 -9.49 19.88
N GLN A 238 -27.97 -9.74 19.82
CA GLN A 238 -28.63 -10.84 20.52
C GLN A 238 -28.37 -12.21 19.87
N GLU A 239 -28.17 -12.27 18.54
CA GLU A 239 -27.93 -13.52 17.81
C GLU A 239 -26.54 -14.09 18.12
N TYR A 240 -25.54 -13.23 18.29
CA TYR A 240 -24.16 -13.62 18.59
C TYR A 240 -23.91 -13.93 20.08
N ARG A 241 -24.95 -13.93 20.93
CA ARG A 241 -24.86 -14.37 22.34
C ARG A 241 -24.89 -15.90 22.49
N GLN A 242 -25.34 -16.63 21.46
CA GLN A 242 -25.27 -18.09 21.43
C GLN A 242 -24.00 -18.50 20.69
N THR A 243 -23.04 -19.10 21.41
CA THR A 243 -21.79 -19.61 20.83
C THR A 243 -22.02 -20.87 19.99
N SER A 244 -23.10 -21.60 20.25
CA SER A 244 -23.53 -22.75 19.46
C SER A 244 -25.04 -22.99 19.59
N SER A 245 -25.60 -23.83 18.71
CA SER A 245 -27.01 -24.25 18.82
C SER A 245 -27.29 -25.07 20.09
N ILE A 246 -26.24 -25.73 20.63
CA ILE A 246 -26.28 -26.70 21.71
C ILE A 246 -25.95 -26.12 23.10
N SER A 247 -25.25 -24.98 23.16
CA SER A 247 -24.84 -24.33 24.40
C SER A 247 -25.28 -22.87 24.47
N CYS A 248 -25.48 -22.38 25.69
CA CYS A 248 -25.73 -20.97 25.97
C CYS A 248 -24.69 -20.49 26.98
N GLU A 249 -24.11 -19.32 26.73
CA GLU A 249 -22.99 -18.79 27.51
C GLU A 249 -23.27 -17.36 27.97
N GLY A 250 -22.82 -17.01 29.18
CA GLY A 250 -23.00 -15.68 29.72
C GLY A 250 -22.65 -15.57 31.19
N TYR A 251 -22.65 -14.35 31.72
CA TYR A 251 -22.36 -14.12 33.13
C TYR A 251 -23.63 -14.18 33.99
N LEU A 252 -23.55 -14.88 35.13
CA LEU A 252 -24.56 -14.89 36.18
C LEU A 252 -23.91 -14.59 37.54
N TYR A 253 -24.65 -13.95 38.43
CA TYR A 253 -24.26 -13.83 39.83
C TYR A 253 -24.86 -14.99 40.61
N VAL A 254 -24.04 -15.83 41.22
CA VAL A 254 -24.48 -16.97 42.03
C VAL A 254 -24.42 -16.58 43.50
N GLN A 255 -25.49 -16.85 44.26
CA GLN A 255 -25.52 -16.62 45.70
C GLN A 255 -24.79 -17.75 46.44
N GLU A 256 -23.67 -17.41 47.06
CA GLU A 256 -22.89 -18.31 47.91
C GLU A 256 -23.21 -18.04 49.38
N LYS A 257 -23.55 -19.09 50.13
CA LYS A 257 -23.76 -19.01 51.58
C LYS A 257 -22.39 -19.05 52.28
N ARG A 258 -22.07 -18.03 53.06
CA ARG A 258 -20.86 -17.99 53.90
C ARG A 258 -21.17 -18.54 55.29
N PRO A 259 -20.15 -19.06 56.01
CA PRO A 259 -20.32 -19.43 57.41
C PRO A 259 -20.80 -18.22 58.24
N PRO A 260 -21.69 -18.43 59.22
CA PRO A 260 -22.05 -17.38 60.19
C PRO A 260 -20.77 -16.81 60.85
N PRO A 261 -20.61 -15.49 61.02
CA PRO A 261 -21.62 -14.41 60.93
C PRO A 261 -21.76 -13.73 59.55
N PHE A 262 -21.07 -14.21 58.50
CA PHE A 262 -20.85 -13.45 57.26
C PHE A 262 -21.98 -13.50 56.22
N GLY A 263 -23.12 -14.13 56.53
CA GLY A 263 -24.32 -14.13 55.68
C GLY A 263 -24.12 -14.79 54.32
N SER A 264 -24.65 -14.17 53.25
CA SER A 264 -24.49 -14.65 51.87
C SER A 264 -23.78 -13.59 51.01
N SER A 265 -22.97 -14.04 50.06
CA SER A 265 -22.33 -13.18 49.06
C SER A 265 -22.72 -13.56 47.65
N TRP A 266 -22.69 -12.59 46.75
CA TRP A 266 -22.93 -12.81 45.32
C TRP A 266 -21.61 -12.83 44.58
N VAL A 267 -21.35 -13.90 43.83
CA VAL A 267 -20.12 -14.09 43.07
C VAL A 267 -20.45 -14.14 41.59
N LYS A 268 -19.78 -13.29 40.80
CA LYS A 268 -19.92 -13.28 39.35
C LYS A 268 -19.19 -14.48 38.77
N ARG A 269 -19.93 -15.35 38.07
CA ARG A 269 -19.39 -16.52 37.38
C ARG A 269 -19.74 -16.46 35.89
N TYR A 270 -18.82 -16.92 35.04
CA TYR A 270 -19.10 -17.17 33.63
C TYR A 270 -19.72 -18.56 33.51
N CYS A 271 -20.91 -18.63 32.96
CA CYS A 271 -21.74 -19.82 32.94
C CYS A 271 -21.92 -20.33 31.51
N THR A 272 -21.74 -21.63 31.32
CA THR A 272 -21.97 -22.34 30.05
C THR A 272 -22.99 -23.44 30.31
N PHE A 273 -24.17 -23.33 29.72
CA PHE A 273 -25.25 -24.31 29.84
C PHE A 273 -25.35 -25.16 28.59
N VAL A 274 -25.25 -26.47 28.74
CA VAL A 274 -25.39 -27.47 27.67
C VAL A 274 -26.82 -27.99 27.68
N LYS A 275 -27.61 -27.64 26.65
CA LYS A 275 -29.07 -27.85 26.64
C LYS A 275 -29.49 -29.32 26.70
N GLU A 276 -28.82 -30.17 25.92
CA GLU A 276 -29.16 -31.61 25.82
C GLU A 276 -28.95 -32.35 27.15
N GLN A 277 -27.84 -32.04 27.82
CA GLN A 277 -27.43 -32.71 29.06
C GLN A 277 -27.99 -32.00 30.31
N LYS A 278 -28.54 -30.79 30.15
CA LYS A 278 -28.96 -29.89 31.23
C LYS A 278 -27.84 -29.59 32.24
N ILE A 279 -26.58 -29.58 31.79
CA ILE A 279 -25.43 -29.30 32.64
C ILE A 279 -25.08 -27.82 32.56
N LEU A 280 -24.91 -27.19 33.72
CA LEU A 280 -24.43 -25.82 33.87
C LEU A 280 -23.00 -25.84 34.40
N HIS A 281 -22.04 -25.46 33.56
CA HIS A 281 -20.67 -25.19 33.96
C HIS A 281 -20.56 -23.74 34.43
N MET A 282 -19.86 -23.50 35.53
CA MET A 282 -19.69 -22.18 36.15
C MET A 282 -18.22 -21.97 36.49
N VAL A 283 -17.64 -20.91 35.97
CA VAL A 283 -16.23 -20.59 36.16
C VAL A 283 -16.10 -19.21 36.79
N THR A 284 -15.28 -19.10 37.83
CA THR A 284 -14.96 -17.77 38.40
C THR A 284 -13.96 -17.05 37.50
N PHE A 285 -14.28 -15.81 37.14
CA PHE A 285 -13.40 -14.97 36.33
C PHE A 285 -13.18 -13.62 37.01
N ASP A 286 -11.94 -13.36 37.45
CA ASP A 286 -11.56 -12.11 38.08
C ASP A 286 -10.73 -11.22 37.13
N HIS A 287 -11.28 -10.06 36.76
CA HIS A 287 -10.62 -9.06 35.93
C HIS A 287 -9.38 -8.43 36.59
N ARG A 288 -9.29 -8.43 37.93
CA ARG A 288 -8.15 -7.84 38.66
C ARG A 288 -6.95 -8.80 38.76
N SER A 289 -7.17 -10.09 38.57
CA SER A 289 -6.16 -11.14 38.73
C SER A 289 -5.42 -11.53 37.43
N GLY A 290 -5.43 -10.64 36.41
CA GLY A 290 -4.72 -10.88 35.15
C GLY A 290 -5.37 -11.92 34.23
N GLY A 291 -6.68 -12.18 34.38
CA GLY A 291 -7.43 -13.06 33.50
C GLY A 291 -7.23 -14.56 33.72
N LYS A 292 -6.69 -14.98 34.88
CA LYS A 292 -6.63 -16.40 35.23
C LYS A 292 -8.04 -16.97 35.38
N ILE A 293 -8.32 -18.00 34.59
CA ILE A 293 -9.55 -18.80 34.66
C ILE A 293 -9.51 -19.57 35.99
N GLY A 294 -10.49 -19.35 36.86
CA GLY A 294 -10.57 -20.05 38.15
C GLY A 294 -11.14 -21.46 38.03
N GLU A 295 -11.50 -22.08 39.16
CA GLU A 295 -12.04 -23.44 39.19
C GLU A 295 -13.41 -23.51 38.49
N THR A 296 -13.60 -24.59 37.70
CA THR A 296 -14.85 -24.89 37.00
C THR A 296 -15.72 -25.78 37.86
N GLU A 297 -16.86 -25.27 38.31
CA GLU A 297 -17.91 -26.07 38.98
C GLU A 297 -19.00 -26.44 37.98
N SER A 298 -19.37 -27.72 37.92
CA SER A 298 -20.39 -28.23 36.98
C SER A 298 -21.54 -28.88 37.74
N VAL A 299 -22.78 -28.55 37.36
CA VAL A 299 -23.98 -29.08 38.01
C VAL A 299 -25.08 -29.41 37.00
N THR A 300 -25.84 -30.47 37.25
CA THR A 300 -26.99 -30.86 36.42
C THR A 300 -28.29 -30.26 36.93
N LEU A 301 -29.00 -29.53 36.07
CA LEU A 301 -30.25 -28.84 36.39
C LEU A 301 -31.46 -29.77 36.31
N LYS A 302 -32.32 -29.71 37.33
CA LYS A 302 -33.62 -30.38 37.40
C LYS A 302 -34.74 -29.47 36.92
N SER A 303 -34.83 -28.27 37.49
CA SER A 303 -35.84 -27.25 37.19
C SER A 303 -35.28 -25.85 37.37
N CYS A 304 -35.85 -24.89 36.64
CA CYS A 304 -35.57 -23.47 36.73
C CYS A 304 -36.88 -22.72 37.02
N LEU A 305 -36.91 -21.92 38.09
CA LEU A 305 -38.09 -21.18 38.53
C LEU A 305 -37.76 -19.68 38.67
N ARG A 306 -38.72 -18.82 38.35
CA ARG A 306 -38.59 -17.38 38.60
C ARG A 306 -38.83 -17.09 40.08
N LYS A 307 -37.92 -16.36 40.73
CA LYS A 307 -38.19 -15.75 42.04
C LYS A 307 -38.85 -14.38 41.87
N THR A 308 -39.94 -14.14 42.59
CA THR A 308 -40.56 -12.80 42.65
C THR A 308 -39.72 -11.88 43.53
N THR A 309 -39.71 -10.60 43.15
CA THR A 309 -38.91 -9.53 43.79
C THR A 309 -39.19 -9.41 45.29
N ASP A 310 -40.38 -9.81 45.73
CA ASP A 310 -40.87 -9.75 47.11
C ASP A 310 -40.07 -10.58 48.12
N THR A 311 -39.21 -11.51 47.65
CA THR A 311 -38.50 -12.46 48.53
C THR A 311 -37.01 -12.17 48.74
N LEU A 312 -36.36 -11.34 47.91
CA LEU A 312 -34.90 -11.16 47.92
C LEU A 312 -34.39 -9.73 47.66
N ASP A 313 -35.27 -8.73 47.49
CA ASP A 313 -34.92 -7.33 47.20
C ASP A 313 -33.90 -7.17 46.04
N ARG A 314 -33.94 -8.08 45.06
CA ARG A 314 -33.07 -8.09 43.87
C ARG A 314 -33.86 -8.47 42.62
N ARG A 315 -33.57 -7.77 41.52
CA ARG A 315 -34.22 -7.99 40.22
C ARG A 315 -33.58 -9.16 39.47
N PHE A 316 -34.35 -9.80 38.58
CA PHE A 316 -33.87 -10.82 37.64
C PHE A 316 -33.29 -12.10 38.27
N CYS A 317 -33.87 -12.54 39.39
CA CYS A 317 -33.41 -13.72 40.12
C CYS A 317 -34.10 -15.00 39.63
N LEU A 318 -33.31 -16.05 39.37
CA LEU A 318 -33.76 -17.40 39.05
C LEU A 318 -33.36 -18.35 40.18
N GLU A 319 -34.18 -19.36 40.41
CA GLU A 319 -33.96 -20.43 41.35
C GLU A 319 -33.75 -21.73 40.58
N LEU A 320 -32.58 -22.34 40.78
CA LEU A 320 -32.12 -23.52 40.04
C LEU A 320 -32.07 -24.72 40.99
N ASP A 321 -32.90 -25.72 40.72
CA ASP A 321 -32.89 -26.99 41.43
C ASP A 321 -31.84 -27.91 40.82
N ILE A 322 -30.97 -28.48 41.66
CA ILE A 322 -29.86 -29.32 41.21
C ILE A 322 -30.18 -30.80 41.41
N THR A 323 -30.01 -31.61 40.36
CA THR A 323 -30.23 -33.06 40.41
C THR A 323 -29.10 -33.77 41.18
N ASP A 324 -27.86 -33.37 40.95
CA ASP A 324 -26.66 -34.03 41.50
C ASP A 324 -26.49 -33.83 43.00
N ARG A 325 -27.17 -32.83 43.57
CA ARG A 325 -27.10 -32.45 45.00
C ARG A 325 -28.53 -32.26 45.55
N PRO A 326 -29.25 -33.36 45.89
CA PRO A 326 -30.64 -33.27 46.33
C PRO A 326 -30.78 -32.38 47.58
N GLY A 327 -31.69 -31.40 47.52
CA GLY A 327 -31.89 -30.40 48.58
C GLY A 327 -31.03 -29.14 48.46
N THR A 328 -30.11 -29.07 47.49
CA THR A 328 -29.35 -27.85 47.17
C THR A 328 -30.04 -27.07 46.07
N VAL A 329 -30.35 -25.81 46.36
CA VAL A 329 -30.95 -24.88 45.41
C VAL A 329 -30.00 -23.70 45.21
N PHE A 330 -29.66 -23.41 43.96
CA PHE A 330 -28.89 -22.21 43.63
C PHE A 330 -29.81 -21.05 43.32
N THR A 331 -29.59 -19.92 43.99
CA THR A 331 -30.18 -18.65 43.59
C THR A 331 -29.18 -17.92 42.72
N VAL A 332 -29.57 -17.64 41.49
CA VAL A 332 -28.75 -16.92 40.50
C VAL A 332 -29.43 -15.63 40.08
N GLN A 333 -28.65 -14.62 39.72
CA GLN A 333 -29.14 -13.33 39.25
C GLN A 333 -28.58 -13.04 37.85
N ALA A 334 -29.48 -12.74 36.91
CA ALA A 334 -29.14 -12.26 35.58
C ALA A 334 -28.84 -10.75 35.57
N LEU A 335 -28.06 -10.28 34.58
CA LEU A 335 -27.60 -8.90 34.52
C LEU A 335 -28.65 -7.90 34.02
N SER A 336 -29.58 -8.37 33.19
CA SER A 336 -30.65 -7.57 32.58
C SER A 336 -31.94 -8.39 32.43
N GLU A 337 -33.04 -7.73 32.10
CA GLU A 337 -34.31 -8.41 31.81
C GLU A 337 -34.22 -9.30 30.57
N ASP A 338 -33.48 -8.87 29.54
CA ASP A 338 -33.25 -9.67 28.35
C ASP A 338 -32.42 -10.93 28.66
N ASP A 339 -31.38 -10.79 29.50
CA ASP A 339 -30.58 -11.94 29.95
C ASP A 339 -31.42 -12.87 30.82
N PHE A 340 -32.32 -12.33 31.65
CA PHE A 340 -33.25 -13.12 32.43
C PHE A 340 -34.17 -13.96 31.54
N LYS A 341 -34.82 -13.33 30.54
CA LYS A 341 -35.68 -14.01 29.57
C LYS A 341 -34.91 -15.07 28.78
N PHE A 342 -33.69 -14.73 28.36
CA PHE A 342 -32.78 -15.65 27.66
C PHE A 342 -32.45 -16.89 28.51
N TRP A 343 -32.01 -16.70 29.76
CA TRP A 343 -31.67 -17.82 30.65
C TRP A 343 -32.89 -18.63 31.07
N MET A 344 -34.04 -17.98 31.30
CA MET A 344 -35.32 -18.67 31.54
C MET A 344 -35.70 -19.57 30.35
N GLN A 345 -35.61 -19.07 29.12
CA GLN A 345 -35.91 -19.86 27.93
C GLN A 345 -34.90 -20.99 27.74
N ALA A 346 -33.61 -20.72 27.90
CA ALA A 346 -32.54 -21.70 27.70
C ALA A 346 -32.62 -22.86 28.71
N MET A 347 -32.89 -22.57 30.00
CA MET A 347 -32.97 -23.57 31.06
C MET A 347 -34.37 -24.20 31.22
N GLY A 348 -35.33 -23.87 30.34
CA GLY A 348 -36.69 -24.41 30.39
C GLY A 348 -37.52 -23.94 31.60
N GLY A 349 -37.33 -22.69 32.02
CA GLY A 349 -37.98 -22.09 33.17
C GLY A 349 -39.49 -21.93 33.00
N LYS A 350 -40.23 -22.13 34.09
CA LYS A 350 -41.70 -21.95 34.12
C LYS A 350 -42.05 -20.63 34.81
N GLU A 351 -42.96 -19.85 34.22
CA GLU A 351 -43.49 -18.65 34.86
C GLU A 351 -44.50 -19.02 35.95
N PRO A 352 -44.45 -18.38 37.14
CA PRO A 352 -45.58 -18.39 38.06
C PRO A 352 -46.69 -17.51 37.45
N VAL A 353 -47.69 -18.16 36.87
CA VAL A 353 -48.83 -17.51 36.20
C VAL A 353 -49.49 -16.48 37.14
N SER A 354 -49.47 -15.20 36.75
CA SER A 354 -50.10 -14.11 37.50
C SER A 354 -51.62 -14.13 37.34
N GLN A 355 -52.32 -14.26 38.47
CA GLN A 355 -53.78 -14.41 38.63
C GLN A 355 -54.67 -13.25 38.12
N PHE A 356 -54.12 -12.21 37.48
CA PHE A 356 -54.84 -10.94 37.29
C PHE A 356 -55.82 -10.92 36.10
N LEU A 357 -55.47 -11.56 34.98
CA LEU A 357 -56.30 -11.54 33.74
C LEU A 357 -57.39 -12.60 33.70
N GLN A 358 -57.29 -13.66 34.51
CA GLN A 358 -58.23 -14.78 34.47
C GLN A 358 -59.48 -14.56 35.34
N CYS A 359 -59.45 -13.61 36.28
CA CYS A 359 -60.56 -13.33 37.20
C CYS A 359 -61.66 -12.39 36.65
N ARG A 360 -61.49 -11.77 35.47
CA ARG A 360 -62.38 -10.67 35.00
C ARG A 360 -62.96 -10.86 33.58
N ILE A 361 -62.85 -12.06 33.01
CA ILE A 361 -63.46 -12.43 31.72
C ILE A 361 -64.98 -12.70 31.84
N ASN A 362 -65.48 -12.94 33.05
CA ASN A 362 -66.88 -13.32 33.32
C ASN A 362 -67.83 -12.13 33.57
N ASP A 363 -67.37 -10.88 33.40
CA ASP A 363 -68.21 -9.70 33.62
C ASP A 363 -69.30 -9.55 32.54
N GLN A 364 -70.57 -9.54 32.96
CA GLN A 364 -71.70 -9.38 32.03
C GLN A 364 -71.70 -8.00 31.37
N GLY A 365 -71.87 -7.96 30.04
CA GLY A 365 -71.97 -6.72 29.27
C GLY A 365 -70.64 -6.08 28.88
N LEU A 366 -69.53 -6.83 28.97
CA LEU A 366 -68.22 -6.46 28.40
C LEU A 366 -68.39 -6.02 26.94
N TYR A 367 -67.85 -4.86 26.55
CA TYR A 367 -68.02 -4.17 25.24
C TYR A 367 -69.43 -3.65 24.89
N ARG A 368 -70.44 -3.97 25.70
CA ARG A 368 -71.84 -3.54 25.50
C ARG A 368 -72.23 -2.36 26.39
N ILE A 369 -71.69 -2.28 27.61
CA ILE A 369 -71.93 -1.19 28.55
C ILE A 369 -70.80 -0.14 28.41
N GLY A 370 -71.18 1.10 28.10
CA GLY A 370 -70.24 2.21 27.97
C GLY A 370 -69.63 2.61 29.31
N GLY A 371 -68.33 2.90 29.30
CA GLY A 371 -67.61 3.52 30.42
C GLY A 371 -67.96 5.00 30.57
N VAL A 372 -67.57 5.59 31.69
CA VAL A 372 -67.82 7.01 31.97
C VAL A 372 -67.08 7.88 30.94
N SER A 373 -67.82 8.62 30.11
CA SER A 373 -67.29 9.34 28.94
C SER A 373 -66.10 10.25 29.26
N SER A 374 -66.11 10.96 30.39
CA SER A 374 -65.00 11.83 30.82
C SER A 374 -63.72 11.06 31.15
N LYS A 375 -63.83 9.87 31.76
CA LYS A 375 -62.69 8.99 32.01
C LYS A 375 -62.19 8.33 30.72
N VAL A 376 -63.10 7.95 29.83
CA VAL A 376 -62.78 7.38 28.52
C VAL A 376 -61.99 8.38 27.67
N GLN A 377 -62.42 9.64 27.60
CA GLN A 377 -61.72 10.70 26.87
C GLN A 377 -60.34 11.03 27.48
N LYS A 378 -60.24 11.05 28.82
CA LYS A 378 -58.96 11.26 29.52
C LYS A 378 -57.97 10.13 29.26
N LEU A 379 -58.43 8.88 29.26
CA LEU A 379 -57.61 7.73 28.92
C LEU A 379 -57.18 7.77 27.46
N LEU A 380 -58.09 8.14 26.54
CA LEU A 380 -57.79 8.28 25.11
C LEU A 380 -56.73 9.36 24.85
N SER A 381 -56.83 10.52 25.52
CA SER A 381 -55.83 11.59 25.38
C SER A 381 -54.46 11.17 25.92
N LEU A 382 -54.44 10.40 27.01
CA LEU A 382 -53.20 9.84 27.56
C LEU A 382 -52.61 8.74 26.65
N MET A 383 -53.42 8.04 25.86
CA MET A 383 -52.94 7.02 24.92
C MET A 383 -52.49 7.59 23.57
N ILE A 384 -52.95 8.78 23.19
CA ILE A 384 -52.65 9.40 21.88
C ILE A 384 -51.46 10.37 21.96
N ASP A 385 -51.18 10.97 23.12
CA ASP A 385 -50.09 11.95 23.26
C ASP A 385 -48.72 11.26 23.41
N GLU A 386 -47.86 11.40 22.39
CA GLU A 386 -46.49 10.84 22.31
C GLU A 386 -45.57 11.26 23.48
N LYS A 387 -45.94 12.32 24.23
CA LYS A 387 -45.15 12.82 25.38
C LYS A 387 -45.58 12.24 26.74
N SER A 388 -46.59 11.38 26.78
CA SER A 388 -47.03 10.75 28.03
C SER A 388 -46.24 9.47 28.33
N LYS A 389 -45.83 9.30 29.60
CA LYS A 389 -45.12 8.08 30.07
C LYS A 389 -46.05 6.87 30.01
N GLU A 390 -45.48 5.67 29.76
CA GLU A 390 -46.18 4.37 29.74
C GLU A 390 -47.32 4.31 30.77
N VAL A 391 -48.56 4.22 30.27
CA VAL A 391 -49.74 4.11 31.11
C VAL A 391 -49.83 2.66 31.61
N ASP A 392 -49.50 2.43 32.88
CA ASP A 392 -49.66 1.14 33.52
C ASP A 392 -51.15 0.87 33.81
N LEU A 393 -51.76 0.05 32.95
CA LEU A 393 -53.17 -0.37 33.04
C LEU A 393 -53.42 -1.37 34.17
N SER A 394 -52.37 -1.87 34.84
CA SER A 394 -52.47 -2.90 35.89
C SER A 394 -52.35 -2.35 37.32
N ALA A 395 -51.74 -1.18 37.49
CA ALA A 395 -51.44 -0.62 38.82
C ALA A 395 -52.43 0.45 39.32
N SER A 396 -53.29 1.01 38.47
CA SER A 396 -54.17 2.14 38.83
C SER A 396 -55.60 1.68 39.13
N GLU A 397 -56.10 1.96 40.35
CA GLU A 397 -57.51 1.80 40.74
C GLU A 397 -58.48 2.74 40.00
N ASP A 398 -57.96 3.66 39.16
CA ASP A 398 -58.76 4.71 38.53
C ASP A 398 -59.58 4.25 37.32
N TRP A 399 -59.17 3.14 36.69
CA TRP A 399 -59.68 2.67 35.41
C TRP A 399 -60.55 1.42 35.55
N ASP A 400 -61.88 1.61 35.48
CA ASP A 400 -62.81 0.49 35.38
C ASP A 400 -62.75 -0.18 33.99
N ILE A 401 -63.02 -1.47 33.92
CA ILE A 401 -62.98 -2.30 32.70
C ILE A 401 -63.88 -1.74 31.60
N LYS A 402 -65.03 -1.15 31.96
CA LYS A 402 -65.94 -0.46 31.03
C LYS A 402 -65.30 0.78 30.40
N THR A 403 -64.44 1.46 31.14
CA THR A 403 -63.69 2.64 30.66
C THR A 403 -62.60 2.22 29.68
N ILE A 404 -61.83 1.18 30.02
CA ILE A 404 -60.78 0.64 29.15
C ILE A 404 -61.38 0.08 27.85
N THR A 405 -62.43 -0.74 27.97
CA THR A 405 -63.11 -1.33 26.78
C THR A 405 -63.79 -0.28 25.91
N SER A 406 -64.32 0.80 26.49
CA SER A 406 -64.91 1.92 25.72
C SER A 406 -63.84 2.80 25.08
N ALA A 407 -62.70 3.03 25.74
CA ALA A 407 -61.56 3.72 25.16
C ALA A 407 -60.98 2.93 23.98
N LEU A 408 -60.82 1.62 24.13
CA LEU A 408 -60.39 0.73 23.03
C LEU A 408 -61.40 0.74 21.88
N LYS A 409 -62.71 0.68 22.18
CA LYS A 409 -63.77 0.73 21.15
C LYS A 409 -63.78 2.04 20.36
N LEU A 410 -63.52 3.17 21.02
CA LEU A 410 -63.41 4.48 20.37
C LEU A 410 -62.08 4.64 19.62
N TYR A 411 -60.97 4.15 20.19
CA TYR A 411 -59.66 4.19 19.55
C TYR A 411 -59.65 3.40 18.24
N LEU A 412 -60.30 2.24 18.23
CA LEU A 412 -60.44 1.35 17.08
C LEU A 412 -61.60 1.73 16.14
N SER A 413 -62.34 2.82 16.41
CA SER A 413 -63.47 3.21 15.56
C SER A 413 -63.00 3.75 14.20
N PRO A 414 -63.79 3.60 13.13
CA PRO A 414 -63.50 4.18 11.82
C PRO A 414 -63.21 5.69 11.86
N GLU A 415 -63.92 6.42 12.71
CA GLU A 415 -63.82 7.88 12.84
C GLU A 415 -62.47 8.33 13.43
N SER A 416 -61.94 7.58 14.41
CA SER A 416 -60.60 7.80 14.97
C SER A 416 -59.52 7.63 13.91
N ARG A 417 -59.65 6.62 13.03
CA ARG A 417 -58.71 6.38 11.91
C ARG A 417 -58.74 7.51 10.89
N ILE A 418 -59.92 8.02 10.55
CA ILE A 418 -60.07 9.18 9.65
C ILE A 418 -59.38 10.42 10.25
N GLN A 419 -59.54 10.66 11.55
CA GLN A 419 -58.90 11.79 12.25
C GLN A 419 -57.37 11.65 12.28
N ALA A 420 -56.84 10.45 12.53
CA ALA A 420 -55.40 10.20 12.49
C ALA A 420 -54.80 10.43 11.10
N VAL A 421 -55.48 9.95 10.05
CA VAL A 421 -55.08 10.20 8.64
C VAL A 421 -55.16 11.70 8.31
N HIS A 422 -56.21 12.40 8.76
CA HIS A 422 -56.35 13.85 8.59
C HIS A 422 -55.16 14.61 9.17
N CYS A 423 -54.78 14.33 10.42
CA CYS A 423 -53.61 14.95 11.04
C CYS A 423 -52.30 14.65 10.30
N LEU A 424 -52.11 13.42 9.80
CA LEU A 424 -50.90 13.02 9.08
C LEU A 424 -50.78 13.71 7.71
N ILE A 425 -51.89 13.84 6.97
CA ILE A 425 -51.90 14.53 5.66
C ILE A 425 -51.56 16.02 5.83
N HIS A 426 -52.00 16.65 6.92
CA HIS A 426 -51.65 18.04 7.22
C HIS A 426 -50.19 18.25 7.67
N LYS A 427 -49.44 17.19 8.01
CA LYS A 427 -47.98 17.25 8.23
C LYS A 427 -47.17 17.25 6.91
N LEU A 428 -47.79 16.91 5.77
CA LEU A 428 -47.11 16.91 4.47
C LEU A 428 -46.80 18.34 4.00
N PRO A 429 -45.71 18.54 3.21
CA PRO A 429 -45.44 19.83 2.57
C PRO A 429 -46.64 20.33 1.76
N GLU A 430 -46.93 21.63 1.83
CA GLU A 430 -48.13 22.25 1.28
C GLU A 430 -48.39 21.88 -0.19
N ARG A 431 -47.35 21.93 -1.03
CA ARG A 431 -47.46 21.57 -2.46
C ARG A 431 -47.81 20.10 -2.66
N ASN A 432 -47.25 19.21 -1.86
CA ASN A 432 -47.51 17.77 -1.96
C ASN A 432 -48.94 17.44 -1.50
N ARG A 433 -49.43 18.10 -0.44
CA ARG A 433 -50.81 17.97 0.03
C ARG A 433 -51.82 18.41 -1.04
N GLN A 434 -51.56 19.54 -1.71
CA GLN A 434 -52.43 20.05 -2.77
C GLN A 434 -52.50 19.11 -3.98
N VAL A 435 -51.35 18.59 -4.43
CA VAL A 435 -51.31 17.63 -5.55
C VAL A 435 -52.02 16.32 -5.16
N LEU A 436 -51.81 15.83 -3.94
CA LEU A 436 -52.48 14.62 -3.44
C LEU A 436 -54.00 14.83 -3.35
N GLY A 437 -54.47 15.98 -2.87
CA GLY A 437 -55.90 16.30 -2.81
C GLY A 437 -56.56 16.36 -4.19
N LEU A 438 -55.89 16.95 -5.20
CA LEU A 438 -56.37 16.95 -6.58
C LEU A 438 -56.46 15.53 -7.15
N LEU A 439 -55.47 14.70 -6.86
CA LEU A 439 -55.45 13.30 -7.27
C LEU A 439 -56.60 12.51 -6.61
N MET A 440 -56.77 12.61 -5.29
CA MET A 440 -57.85 11.92 -4.58
C MET A 440 -59.24 12.34 -5.07
N LYS A 441 -59.44 13.64 -5.33
CA LYS A 441 -60.68 14.15 -5.93
C LYS A 441 -60.95 13.59 -7.33
N HIS A 442 -59.90 13.49 -8.15
CA HIS A 442 -60.03 12.87 -9.48
C HIS A 442 -60.38 11.38 -9.37
N LEU A 443 -59.70 10.63 -8.50
CA LEU A 443 -59.96 9.21 -8.28
C LEU A 443 -61.37 8.96 -7.71
N ALA A 444 -61.87 9.82 -6.83
CA ALA A 444 -63.25 9.76 -6.34
C ALA A 444 -64.27 9.96 -7.48
N ASN A 445 -64.02 10.90 -8.41
CA ASN A 445 -64.86 11.09 -9.59
C ASN A 445 -64.81 9.88 -10.54
N VAL A 446 -63.65 9.24 -10.69
CA VAL A 446 -63.52 7.98 -11.45
C VAL A 446 -64.35 6.89 -10.79
N ALA A 447 -64.29 6.76 -9.46
CA ALA A 447 -65.07 5.80 -8.70
C ALA A 447 -66.59 6.05 -8.80
N ALA A 448 -67.03 7.30 -8.89
CA ALA A 448 -68.44 7.65 -9.10
C ALA A 448 -69.00 7.13 -10.45
N HIS A 449 -68.13 6.94 -11.44
CA HIS A 449 -68.48 6.36 -12.75
C HIS A 449 -68.23 4.84 -12.82
N SER A 450 -68.06 4.18 -11.67
CA SER A 450 -67.80 2.72 -11.54
C SER A 450 -68.79 1.83 -12.30
N LYS A 451 -70.03 2.28 -12.50
CA LYS A 451 -71.02 1.54 -13.30
C LYS A 451 -70.64 1.37 -14.79
N GLN A 452 -69.79 2.25 -15.32
CA GLN A 452 -69.32 2.20 -16.72
C GLN A 452 -67.85 1.79 -16.83
N ASN A 453 -66.99 2.29 -15.95
CA ASN A 453 -65.55 2.03 -16.00
C ASN A 453 -65.11 0.84 -15.14
N LEU A 454 -66.01 0.24 -14.36
CA LEU A 454 -65.80 -0.91 -13.47
C LEU A 454 -64.75 -0.68 -12.35
N MET A 455 -64.32 0.58 -12.15
CA MET A 455 -63.35 0.95 -11.13
C MET A 455 -64.06 1.41 -9.85
N THR A 456 -64.19 0.52 -8.87
CA THR A 456 -64.66 0.86 -7.52
C THR A 456 -63.56 1.49 -6.68
N VAL A 457 -63.91 2.12 -5.55
CA VAL A 457 -62.95 2.71 -4.60
C VAL A 457 -61.93 1.66 -4.14
N ALA A 458 -62.36 0.43 -3.86
CA ALA A 458 -61.47 -0.67 -3.49
C ALA A 458 -60.51 -1.08 -4.63
N ASN A 459 -61.00 -1.18 -5.87
CA ASN A 459 -60.15 -1.50 -7.03
C ASN A 459 -59.09 -0.42 -7.27
N LEU A 460 -59.46 0.86 -7.08
CA LEU A 460 -58.52 1.98 -7.16
C LEU A 460 -57.54 1.98 -5.99
N GLY A 461 -57.98 1.64 -4.78
CA GLY A 461 -57.11 1.47 -3.61
C GLY A 461 -56.01 0.43 -3.83
N VAL A 462 -56.35 -0.73 -4.41
CA VAL A 462 -55.37 -1.79 -4.76
C VAL A 462 -54.32 -1.33 -5.77
N VAL A 463 -54.74 -0.53 -6.77
CA VAL A 463 -53.84 -0.07 -7.83
C VAL A 463 -52.93 1.07 -7.33
N PHE A 464 -53.51 2.04 -6.62
CA PHE A 464 -52.79 3.26 -6.22
C PHE A 464 -52.10 3.16 -4.86
N GLY A 465 -52.51 2.23 -3.97
CA GLY A 465 -51.89 1.98 -2.66
C GLY A 465 -50.36 1.86 -2.71
N PRO A 466 -49.81 0.85 -3.40
CA PRO A 466 -48.35 0.66 -3.49
C PRO A 466 -47.62 1.74 -4.31
N THR A 467 -48.35 2.50 -5.15
CA THR A 467 -47.72 3.58 -5.94
C THR A 467 -47.57 4.86 -5.12
N LEU A 468 -48.57 5.20 -4.31
CA LEU A 468 -48.55 6.41 -3.48
C LEU A 468 -47.76 6.23 -2.19
N MET A 469 -47.80 5.03 -1.61
CA MET A 469 -47.20 4.72 -0.30
C MET A 469 -46.00 3.78 -0.46
N ARG A 470 -45.16 4.03 -1.47
CA ARG A 470 -43.99 3.18 -1.74
C ARG A 470 -42.97 3.30 -0.60
N PRO A 471 -42.58 2.17 0.04
CA PRO A 471 -41.54 2.18 1.07
C PRO A 471 -40.18 2.52 0.46
N GLN A 472 -39.30 3.18 1.23
CA GLN A 472 -37.95 3.52 0.79
C GLN A 472 -37.02 2.29 0.69
N GLU A 473 -37.35 1.20 1.40
CA GLU A 473 -36.61 -0.07 1.40
C GLU A 473 -37.57 -1.25 1.12
N GLU A 474 -37.24 -2.10 0.16
CA GLU A 474 -38.04 -3.26 -0.26
C GLU A 474 -37.82 -4.47 0.67
N THR A 475 -38.51 -4.50 1.81
CA THR A 475 -38.46 -5.63 2.77
C THR A 475 -39.70 -6.52 2.69
N VAL A 476 -39.59 -7.79 3.12
CA VAL A 476 -40.72 -8.74 3.16
C VAL A 476 -41.86 -8.24 4.08
N ALA A 477 -41.52 -7.48 5.13
CA ALA A 477 -42.50 -6.83 6.01
C ALA A 477 -43.31 -5.75 5.25
N ALA A 478 -42.68 -4.97 4.39
CA ALA A 478 -43.35 -3.94 3.60
C ALA A 478 -44.33 -4.50 2.55
N ILE A 479 -44.17 -5.78 2.15
CA ILE A 479 -45.13 -6.50 1.29
C ILE A 479 -46.38 -6.92 2.09
N MET A 480 -46.24 -7.22 3.39
CA MET A 480 -47.37 -7.59 4.26
C MET A 480 -48.28 -6.40 4.60
N ASP A 481 -47.78 -5.16 4.49
CA ASP A 481 -48.52 -3.92 4.76
C ASP A 481 -49.40 -3.42 3.60
N LEU A 482 -49.37 -4.10 2.44
CA LEU A 482 -50.11 -3.72 1.23
C LEU A 482 -51.62 -3.58 1.48
N LYS A 483 -52.19 -4.44 2.34
CA LYS A 483 -53.62 -4.39 2.70
C LYS A 483 -53.97 -3.12 3.49
N PHE A 484 -53.06 -2.63 4.33
CA PHE A 484 -53.29 -1.40 5.11
C PHE A 484 -53.11 -0.15 4.25
N GLN A 485 -52.19 -0.16 3.29
CA GLN A 485 -52.02 0.94 2.32
C GLN A 485 -53.29 1.15 1.49
N ASN A 486 -53.93 0.07 1.04
CA ASN A 486 -55.17 0.14 0.28
C ASN A 486 -56.29 0.79 1.11
N ILE A 487 -56.45 0.38 2.38
CA ILE A 487 -57.44 0.96 3.31
C ILE A 487 -57.21 2.47 3.52
N VAL A 488 -55.95 2.91 3.60
CA VAL A 488 -55.64 4.35 3.73
C VAL A 488 -56.06 5.12 2.47
N VAL A 489 -55.78 4.59 1.27
CA VAL A 489 -56.21 5.23 0.01
C VAL A 489 -57.73 5.26 -0.12
N GLU A 490 -58.43 4.20 0.29
CA GLU A 490 -59.89 4.18 0.33
C GLU A 490 -60.44 5.28 1.25
N ILE A 491 -59.89 5.42 2.47
CA ILE A 491 -60.26 6.49 3.40
C ILE A 491 -60.01 7.88 2.79
N LEU A 492 -58.87 8.08 2.13
CA LEU A 492 -58.51 9.34 1.48
C LEU A 492 -59.43 9.68 0.31
N MET A 493 -59.94 8.69 -0.41
CA MET A 493 -60.88 8.87 -1.52
C MET A 493 -62.30 9.11 -1.02
N GLU A 494 -62.79 8.37 -0.02
CA GLU A 494 -64.16 8.52 0.49
C GLU A 494 -64.36 9.82 1.26
N HIS A 495 -63.32 10.28 1.98
CA HIS A 495 -63.40 11.44 2.86
C HIS A 495 -62.55 12.62 2.34
N HIS A 496 -62.30 12.67 1.03
CA HIS A 496 -61.37 13.62 0.42
C HIS A 496 -61.77 15.09 0.67
N GLU A 497 -63.07 15.41 0.75
CA GLU A 497 -63.53 16.78 1.03
C GLU A 497 -63.22 17.19 2.48
N LYS A 498 -63.45 16.30 3.45
CA LYS A 498 -63.17 16.59 4.86
C LYS A 498 -61.66 16.61 5.16
N ILE A 499 -60.89 15.71 4.55
CA ILE A 499 -59.46 15.53 4.85
C ILE A 499 -58.58 16.63 4.24
N PHE A 500 -58.91 17.15 3.05
CA PHE A 500 -58.02 18.09 2.35
C PHE A 500 -58.50 19.54 2.38
N THR A 501 -59.76 19.81 2.74
CA THR A 501 -60.36 21.15 2.69
C THR A 501 -60.44 21.80 4.08
N ASP A 502 -60.81 21.03 5.10
CA ASP A 502 -60.89 21.53 6.47
C ASP A 502 -59.49 21.48 7.10
N ALA A 503 -58.98 22.63 7.57
CA ALA A 503 -57.90 22.59 8.55
C ALA A 503 -58.40 21.80 9.78
N PRO A 504 -57.58 20.98 10.45
CA PRO A 504 -57.96 20.32 11.71
C PRO A 504 -58.27 21.41 12.74
N GLY A 505 -59.54 21.81 12.79
CA GLY A 505 -59.99 22.99 13.50
C GLY A 505 -60.30 22.66 14.94
N LEU A 506 -59.64 23.39 15.83
CA LEU A 506 -60.39 24.03 16.91
C LEU A 506 -61.50 24.91 16.26
N SER A 507 -62.71 24.35 16.12
CA SER A 507 -64.05 24.98 15.96
C SER A 507 -64.29 26.21 15.01
N SER A 508 -65.19 26.00 14.03
CA SER A 508 -66.00 26.83 13.05
C SER A 508 -66.48 28.27 13.44
N PRO A 509 -67.22 29.07 12.59
CA PRO A 509 -67.71 28.91 11.19
C PRO A 509 -67.70 30.14 10.22
N ALA A 510 -68.09 29.87 8.94
CA ALA A 510 -68.94 30.67 8.01
C ALA A 510 -68.35 31.52 6.84
N SER A 511 -68.91 31.21 5.64
CA SER A 511 -69.28 32.03 4.46
C SER A 511 -68.27 32.94 3.74
N ASP A 512 -68.04 32.69 2.44
CA ASP A 512 -68.56 33.48 1.31
C ASP A 512 -67.80 33.29 -0.02
N ALA A 513 -68.52 33.60 -1.09
CA ALA A 513 -68.22 33.37 -2.51
C ALA A 513 -67.32 34.44 -3.18
N LEU A 514 -67.13 34.25 -4.50
CA LEU A 514 -66.60 35.15 -5.56
C LEU A 514 -65.09 35.01 -5.84
N VAL A 515 -64.66 34.37 -6.93
CA VAL A 515 -64.75 34.71 -8.38
C VAL A 515 -63.74 35.78 -8.84
N ALA A 516 -62.88 35.31 -9.76
CA ALA A 516 -62.17 36.00 -10.85
C ALA A 516 -61.19 37.13 -10.52
N SER A 517 -59.94 36.96 -10.93
CA SER A 517 -59.52 37.40 -12.27
C SER A 517 -58.07 37.01 -12.53
N ALA A 518 -57.86 36.43 -13.70
CA ALA A 518 -56.57 36.13 -14.31
C ALA A 518 -55.91 37.44 -14.83
N PRO A 519 -55.07 37.40 -15.86
CA PRO A 519 -53.70 36.88 -15.93
C PRO A 519 -52.76 37.93 -16.54
N THR A 520 -51.46 37.86 -16.35
CA THR A 520 -50.46 38.37 -17.32
C THR A 520 -49.06 38.01 -16.79
N ARG A 521 -48.02 37.77 -17.58
CA ARG A 521 -47.79 37.85 -19.02
C ARG A 521 -46.46 37.11 -19.27
N GLN A 522 -46.45 36.31 -20.34
CA GLN A 522 -45.38 36.05 -21.31
C GLN A 522 -43.91 35.96 -20.84
N SER A 523 -43.02 35.10 -21.33
CA SER A 523 -42.96 34.07 -22.39
C SER A 523 -41.51 34.19 -22.88
N LYS A 524 -40.79 33.05 -22.95
CA LYS A 524 -39.66 32.77 -23.90
C LYS A 524 -38.38 33.64 -23.71
N LYS A 525 -37.14 33.16 -23.84
CA LYS A 525 -36.58 31.99 -24.54
C LYS A 525 -35.08 31.89 -24.14
N VAL A 526 -34.60 30.64 -24.02
CA VAL A 526 -33.36 30.07 -24.61
C VAL A 526 -31.97 30.34 -24.01
N SER A 527 -31.34 29.21 -23.68
CA SER A 527 -29.95 28.76 -23.90
C SER A 527 -29.10 28.50 -22.66
N ARG A 528 -28.75 27.23 -22.50
CA ARG A 528 -27.86 26.64 -21.49
C ARG A 528 -26.40 26.72 -21.97
N GLN A 529 -25.49 27.03 -21.06
CA GLN A 529 -24.13 26.46 -21.04
C GLN A 529 -23.71 26.18 -19.59
N SER A 530 -23.42 24.92 -19.27
CA SER A 530 -22.24 24.48 -18.50
C SER A 530 -22.30 22.96 -18.23
N ARG A 531 -21.11 22.35 -18.32
CA ARG A 531 -20.68 20.93 -18.26
C ARG A 531 -20.82 20.30 -16.84
N PRO A 532 -20.34 19.06 -16.53
CA PRO A 532 -19.74 18.00 -17.36
C PRO A 532 -20.26 16.56 -17.13
N LEU A 533 -19.81 15.69 -18.04
CA LEU A 533 -19.83 14.23 -18.05
C LEU A 533 -18.81 13.61 -17.09
N ALA A 534 -19.08 12.37 -16.64
CA ALA A 534 -18.10 11.43 -16.13
C ALA A 534 -18.35 10.05 -16.77
N VAL A 535 -17.34 9.53 -17.48
CA VAL A 535 -17.16 8.10 -17.77
C VAL A 535 -15.70 7.75 -17.54
N TYR A 536 -15.52 6.57 -16.96
CA TYR A 536 -14.35 5.94 -16.38
C TYR A 536 -13.26 5.57 -17.39
N ASN A 537 -11.99 5.79 -17.05
CA ASN A 537 -10.83 5.10 -17.61
C ASN A 537 -9.64 5.17 -16.61
N PRO A 538 -8.96 4.07 -16.24
CA PRO A 538 -7.79 4.14 -15.37
C PRO A 538 -6.50 4.10 -16.19
N GLN A 539 -5.83 5.26 -16.32
CA GLN A 539 -4.44 5.33 -16.78
C GLN A 539 -3.52 5.66 -15.60
N VAL A 540 -2.58 4.74 -15.39
CA VAL A 540 -1.14 4.94 -15.15
C VAL A 540 -0.72 6.39 -14.91
N LEU A 541 -0.23 6.67 -13.69
CA LEU A 541 0.50 7.90 -13.39
C LEU A 541 1.93 7.78 -13.90
N ASP A 542 2.22 8.53 -14.96
CA ASP A 542 3.57 8.92 -15.37
C ASP A 542 4.19 9.84 -14.31
N ILE A 543 5.33 9.44 -13.76
CA ILE A 543 6.30 10.35 -13.15
C ILE A 543 7.46 10.49 -14.14
N GLN A 544 7.30 11.40 -15.09
CA GLN A 544 8.42 11.99 -15.83
C GLN A 544 8.64 13.42 -15.33
N ASN A 545 9.65 13.60 -14.48
CA ASN A 545 10.53 14.77 -14.55
C ASN A 545 11.80 14.52 -13.73
N GLY A 546 12.75 13.86 -14.38
CA GLY A 546 14.16 13.82 -13.98
C GLY A 546 14.97 13.84 -15.26
N LYS A 547 15.59 14.98 -15.56
CA LYS A 547 16.40 15.24 -16.76
C LYS A 547 17.33 14.06 -17.06
N ARG A 548 17.01 13.30 -18.11
CA ARG A 548 17.89 12.30 -18.72
C ARG A 548 18.84 13.01 -19.69
N LEU A 549 19.71 13.85 -19.14
CA LEU A 549 20.83 14.44 -19.88
C LEU A 549 22.09 14.05 -19.11
N GLY A 550 22.87 13.08 -19.60
CA GLY A 550 24.19 12.81 -19.01
C GLY A 550 24.88 11.47 -19.26
N MET A 551 24.19 10.39 -19.66
CA MET A 551 24.86 9.06 -19.78
C MET A 551 25.03 8.53 -21.20
N CYS A 552 24.14 8.87 -22.15
CA CYS A 552 24.31 8.46 -23.55
C CYS A 552 25.49 9.16 -24.25
N ASN A 553 25.88 10.36 -23.78
CA ASN A 553 27.03 11.08 -24.33
C ASN A 553 28.38 10.53 -23.84
N LEU A 554 28.41 9.81 -22.70
CA LEU A 554 29.65 9.22 -22.16
C LEU A 554 30.03 7.92 -22.89
N PHE A 555 29.04 7.12 -23.28
CA PHE A 555 29.25 5.90 -24.08
C PHE A 555 29.63 6.21 -25.53
N ARG A 556 29.03 7.26 -26.12
CA ARG A 556 29.35 7.71 -27.48
C ARG A 556 30.77 8.30 -27.57
N MET A 557 31.20 9.05 -26.55
CA MET A 557 32.60 9.46 -26.43
C MET A 557 33.54 8.27 -26.16
N GLY A 558 33.14 7.29 -25.34
CA GLY A 558 33.96 6.11 -25.06
C GLY A 558 34.23 5.21 -26.28
N SER A 559 33.23 4.98 -27.12
CA SER A 559 33.40 4.19 -28.35
C SER A 559 34.20 4.93 -29.43
N GLU A 560 33.99 6.24 -29.59
CA GLU A 560 34.75 7.07 -30.54
C GLU A 560 36.20 7.27 -30.06
N PHE A 561 36.45 7.33 -28.75
CA PHE A 561 37.79 7.46 -28.18
C PHE A 561 38.61 6.16 -28.31
N ILE A 562 37.99 5.00 -28.06
CA ILE A 562 38.65 3.69 -28.29
C ILE A 562 38.95 3.47 -29.77
N LEU A 563 38.03 3.87 -30.67
CA LEU A 563 38.26 3.76 -32.11
C LEU A 563 39.35 4.72 -32.61
N ASN A 564 39.37 5.97 -32.13
CA ASN A 564 40.38 6.96 -32.52
C ASN A 564 41.77 6.63 -31.95
N VAL A 565 41.87 6.04 -30.76
CA VAL A 565 43.14 5.53 -30.21
C VAL A 565 43.63 4.31 -31.00
N CYS A 566 42.73 3.40 -31.39
CA CYS A 566 43.07 2.26 -32.27
C CYS A 566 43.57 2.68 -33.66
N VAL A 567 42.97 3.72 -34.26
CA VAL A 567 43.40 4.25 -35.58
C VAL A 567 44.75 4.97 -35.45
N ALA A 568 45.02 5.67 -34.34
CA ALA A 568 46.31 6.31 -34.09
C ALA A 568 47.45 5.31 -33.85
N THR A 569 47.16 4.10 -33.34
CA THR A 569 48.16 3.04 -33.13
C THR A 569 48.51 2.23 -34.39
N GLN A 570 47.82 2.41 -35.52
CA GLN A 570 48.12 1.72 -36.77
C GLN A 570 49.27 2.34 -37.59
N GLN A 571 49.85 3.46 -37.16
CA GLN A 571 50.92 4.17 -37.88
C GLN A 571 52.34 3.97 -37.34
N ILE A 572 52.55 3.09 -36.37
CA ILE A 572 53.89 2.83 -35.81
C ILE A 572 54.23 1.34 -35.98
N SER A 573 54.69 0.97 -37.17
CA SER A 573 55.20 -0.37 -37.49
C SER A 573 56.70 -0.32 -37.75
N VAL A 574 57.49 -0.05 -36.71
CA VAL A 574 58.94 -0.32 -36.72
C VAL A 574 59.34 -0.85 -35.36
N LEU A 575 59.23 -2.16 -35.19
CA LEU A 575 60.03 -3.07 -34.35
C LEU A 575 59.18 -4.32 -34.09
N GLY A 576 59.61 -5.44 -34.66
CA GLY A 576 58.90 -6.71 -34.70
C GLY A 576 58.65 -7.34 -33.33
N ILE A 577 57.64 -6.84 -32.63
CA ILE A 577 57.00 -7.50 -31.49
C ILE A 577 55.62 -7.94 -31.97
N LYS A 578 55.42 -9.26 -32.09
CA LYS A 578 54.09 -9.83 -32.31
C LYS A 578 53.21 -9.50 -31.11
N PHE A 579 52.30 -8.56 -31.25
CA PHE A 579 51.20 -8.35 -30.32
C PHE A 579 50.24 -9.55 -30.40
N SER A 580 50.44 -10.55 -29.55
CA SER A 580 49.50 -11.66 -29.34
C SER A 580 48.36 -11.30 -28.36
N TYR A 581 48.19 -10.03 -28.00
CA TYR A 581 47.14 -9.56 -27.08
C TYR A 581 45.99 -8.82 -27.76
N LEU A 582 45.73 -9.11 -29.04
CA LEU A 582 44.59 -8.56 -29.79
C LEU A 582 43.45 -9.58 -30.01
N ALA A 583 43.31 -10.58 -29.13
CA ALA A 583 42.36 -11.69 -29.31
C ALA A 583 41.34 -11.85 -28.17
N PHE A 584 41.05 -10.81 -27.40
CA PHE A 584 40.06 -10.89 -26.32
C PHE A 584 39.19 -9.63 -26.25
N ILE A 585 38.41 -9.36 -27.31
CA ILE A 585 37.09 -8.71 -27.29
C ILE A 585 36.43 -9.06 -28.63
N VAL A 586 35.60 -10.09 -28.56
CA VAL A 586 34.42 -10.48 -29.35
C VAL A 586 34.43 -12.00 -29.20
N THR A 587 33.99 -12.50 -28.04
CA THR A 587 33.42 -13.85 -28.00
C THR A 587 32.17 -13.75 -28.86
N GLY A 588 32.32 -13.97 -30.16
CA GLY A 588 31.22 -13.97 -31.11
C GLY A 588 30.27 -15.06 -30.64
N ARG A 589 29.15 -14.66 -30.03
CA ARG A 589 28.11 -15.60 -29.62
C ARG A 589 27.75 -16.41 -30.86
N LYS A 590 27.69 -17.72 -30.71
CA LYS A 590 27.26 -18.61 -31.77
C LYS A 590 25.85 -19.06 -31.46
N ALA A 591 25.08 -19.34 -32.50
CA ALA A 591 23.77 -19.93 -32.35
C ALA A 591 23.62 -21.06 -33.37
N LYS A 592 22.82 -22.07 -33.04
CA LYS A 592 22.50 -23.19 -33.92
C LYS A 592 21.03 -23.14 -34.30
N ALA A 593 20.72 -23.28 -35.59
CA ALA A 593 19.35 -23.41 -36.05
C ALA A 593 18.70 -24.71 -35.51
N VAL A 594 17.58 -24.57 -34.82
CA VAL A 594 16.73 -25.69 -34.35
C VAL A 594 15.68 -26.02 -35.40
N TYR A 595 15.21 -25.01 -36.16
CA TYR A 595 14.22 -25.14 -37.22
C TYR A 595 14.74 -24.53 -38.53
N PRO A 596 14.35 -25.05 -39.70
CA PRO A 596 14.68 -24.44 -40.99
C PRO A 596 13.86 -23.16 -41.22
N CYS A 597 14.41 -22.20 -41.96
CA CYS A 597 13.78 -20.93 -42.29
C CYS A 597 14.11 -20.54 -43.75
N GLU A 598 13.12 -20.12 -44.52
CA GLU A 598 13.29 -19.48 -45.82
C GLU A 598 13.02 -17.99 -45.66
N ALA A 599 13.97 -17.14 -46.06
CA ALA A 599 13.86 -15.70 -45.96
C ALA A 599 12.71 -15.16 -46.84
N GLU A 600 11.84 -14.34 -46.25
CA GLU A 600 10.78 -13.66 -46.99
C GLU A 600 11.25 -12.28 -47.51
N HIS A 601 12.29 -11.71 -46.90
CA HIS A 601 12.89 -10.42 -47.25
C HIS A 601 14.41 -10.52 -47.44
N ASP A 602 14.98 -9.65 -48.27
CA ASP A 602 16.43 -9.60 -48.57
C ASP A 602 17.33 -9.36 -47.34
N SER A 603 16.75 -8.86 -46.25
CA SER A 603 17.42 -8.65 -44.96
C SER A 603 17.46 -9.89 -44.06
N GLU A 604 16.70 -10.94 -44.38
CA GLU A 604 16.61 -12.19 -43.61
C GLU A 604 17.54 -13.26 -44.20
N LEU A 605 18.00 -14.20 -43.37
CA LEU A 605 18.81 -15.33 -43.81
C LEU A 605 17.95 -16.58 -44.01
N SER A 606 18.09 -17.24 -45.17
CA SER A 606 17.59 -18.60 -45.39
C SER A 606 18.59 -19.63 -44.86
N PHE A 607 18.14 -20.60 -44.07
CA PHE A 607 19.00 -21.62 -43.48
C PHE A 607 18.23 -22.90 -43.13
N GLN A 608 18.98 -24.01 -43.03
CA GLN A 608 18.44 -25.31 -42.64
C GLN A 608 18.68 -25.58 -41.15
N ALA A 609 17.85 -26.44 -40.55
CA ALA A 609 18.06 -26.89 -39.17
C ALA A 609 19.47 -27.52 -39.02
N GLY A 610 20.21 -27.10 -38.01
CA GLY A 610 21.59 -27.49 -37.76
C GLY A 610 22.66 -26.49 -38.23
N ALA A 611 22.30 -25.45 -38.99
CA ALA A 611 23.22 -24.38 -39.38
C ALA A 611 23.79 -23.63 -38.16
N ILE A 612 25.06 -23.20 -38.22
CA ILE A 612 25.74 -22.48 -37.13
C ILE A 612 26.03 -21.04 -37.56
N PHE A 613 25.49 -20.11 -36.78
CA PHE A 613 25.70 -18.67 -36.96
C PHE A 613 26.87 -18.19 -36.11
N ASN A 614 27.69 -17.31 -36.67
CA ASN A 614 28.77 -16.63 -35.95
C ASN A 614 28.42 -15.17 -35.70
N ALA A 615 29.07 -14.57 -34.70
CA ALA A 615 28.94 -13.15 -34.35
C ALA A 615 27.47 -12.71 -34.12
N VAL A 616 26.68 -13.55 -33.46
CA VAL A 616 25.25 -13.31 -33.22
C VAL A 616 25.04 -12.19 -32.20
N ILE A 617 24.28 -11.17 -32.59
CA ILE A 617 23.91 -10.02 -31.77
C ILE A 617 22.39 -9.83 -31.78
N GLN A 618 21.87 -9.10 -30.78
CA GLN A 618 20.43 -8.80 -30.72
C GLN A 618 20.08 -7.71 -31.74
N SER A 619 19.06 -7.95 -32.57
CA SER A 619 18.61 -6.98 -33.57
C SER A 619 17.88 -5.81 -32.92
N ARG A 620 17.69 -4.72 -33.69
CA ARG A 620 16.82 -3.60 -33.31
C ARG A 620 15.34 -3.98 -33.31
N GLU A 621 14.99 -5.04 -34.03
CA GLU A 621 13.63 -5.57 -34.11
C GLU A 621 13.42 -6.64 -33.03
N PRO A 622 12.42 -6.48 -32.14
CA PRO A 622 12.17 -7.43 -31.07
C PRO A 622 11.78 -8.80 -31.63
N GLY A 623 12.42 -9.87 -31.14
CA GLY A 623 12.24 -11.24 -31.62
C GLY A 623 13.18 -11.67 -32.75
N TRP A 624 14.11 -10.79 -33.16
CA TRP A 624 15.11 -11.07 -34.20
C TRP A 624 16.54 -10.92 -33.67
N LEU A 625 17.43 -11.77 -34.17
CA LEU A 625 18.87 -11.73 -34.00
C LEU A 625 19.53 -11.36 -35.32
N GLU A 626 20.71 -10.76 -35.28
CA GLU A 626 21.54 -10.54 -36.46
C GLU A 626 22.78 -11.42 -36.33
N GLY A 627 23.08 -12.22 -37.35
CA GLY A 627 24.20 -13.17 -37.31
C GLY A 627 24.78 -13.40 -38.70
N GLU A 628 25.92 -14.07 -38.74
CA GLU A 628 26.64 -14.37 -39.98
C GLU A 628 26.63 -15.87 -40.27
N LEU A 629 26.12 -16.24 -41.45
CA LEU A 629 26.11 -17.61 -41.98
C LEU A 629 26.80 -17.61 -43.35
N GLU A 630 27.84 -18.44 -43.51
CA GLU A 630 28.58 -18.59 -44.78
C GLU A 630 29.07 -17.24 -45.39
N GLY A 631 29.44 -16.28 -44.54
CA GLY A 631 29.94 -14.96 -44.94
C GLY A 631 28.85 -13.93 -45.31
N LYS A 632 27.56 -14.30 -45.17
CA LYS A 632 26.43 -13.37 -45.32
C LYS A 632 25.85 -13.03 -43.95
N ARG A 633 25.62 -11.73 -43.71
CA ARG A 633 25.01 -11.22 -42.49
C ARG A 633 23.56 -10.85 -42.75
N GLY A 634 22.67 -11.24 -41.85
CA GLY A 634 21.25 -10.91 -41.93
C GLY A 634 20.49 -11.31 -40.68
N LEU A 635 19.17 -11.12 -40.74
CA LEU A 635 18.25 -11.34 -39.64
C LEU A 635 17.88 -12.82 -39.50
N ILE A 636 17.78 -13.27 -38.25
CA ILE A 636 17.51 -14.65 -37.84
C ILE A 636 16.42 -14.59 -36.76
N PRO A 637 15.30 -15.33 -36.90
CA PRO A 637 14.28 -15.36 -35.84
C PRO A 637 14.83 -15.96 -34.54
N GLU A 638 14.67 -15.25 -33.42
CA GLU A 638 15.23 -15.66 -32.11
C GLU A 638 14.67 -17.03 -31.66
N ASN A 639 13.40 -17.31 -31.97
CA ASN A 639 12.73 -18.57 -31.60
C ASN A 639 13.18 -19.78 -32.43
N TYR A 640 13.97 -19.57 -33.49
CA TYR A 640 14.38 -20.61 -34.44
C TYR A 640 15.80 -21.13 -34.17
N VAL A 641 16.49 -20.50 -33.23
CA VAL A 641 17.90 -20.79 -32.93
C VAL A 641 18.13 -20.97 -31.43
N GLU A 642 19.08 -21.83 -31.10
CA GLU A 642 19.55 -22.05 -29.74
C GLU A 642 20.97 -21.49 -29.60
N MET A 643 21.21 -20.67 -28.58
CA MET A 643 22.54 -20.08 -28.33
C MET A 643 23.51 -21.19 -27.87
N LEU A 644 24.69 -21.24 -28.49
CA LEU A 644 25.75 -22.22 -28.22
C LEU A 644 26.75 -21.76 -27.16
#